data_AF-A0ABD6HDT1-F1
#
_entry.id   AF-A0ABD6HDT1-F1
#
_cell.length_a   1.000
_cell.length_b   1.000
_cell.length_c   1.000
_cell.angle_alpha   90.00
_cell.angle_beta   90.00
_cell.angle_gamma   90.00
#
_symmetry.space_group_name_H-M   'P 1'
#
loop_
_entity.id
_entity.type
_entity.pdbx_description
1 polymer ?
#
loop_
_entity_poly.entity_id
_entity_poly.type
_entity_poly.pdbx_seq_one_letter_code
_entity_poly.pdbx_strand_id
1 'polypeptide(L)'
;MATFDTAVKAYQAGDFDAALGAAHAVIAKKAPNHAMAKALIGNILLKRGDKPAAASAFAQAASANRAEAPAFLKLAATLFLQTGQTDDVRRIGLEAGLLNRNDPAFVLVMAQTLLAAWDDPARQAVTQLIPYLDRASGPAMFFAASFYRANWQLPELKALLDEARETVPDDVAIEDLRFASAHDLVDLATIARHQALMAAPDEPYARAVLQVEQALSRLLWCEDQSVQAKPVREHLALAQSFAARPPRRKIGRRIMEKSEQPLHIGYLSSDFHAHATMTLFLDSLLAHDRSRFRITLFCYTAKTYSADQQAMPEQLRRELVSLRDLSDEEAAGEIDRRKVDILVDLKGHTPGARLGIVNLSSAPVKATYLGFPGPVSGVDLDYAITDPVVTPDSAEAFYQEKFCRLPECYQANSAASRPQPRPSRRADHGVPEHAFVFASFNGVHKITPQTMSLWARVLRAAPDSLLWMLCPDAIARTNLEAAFVAEGIDPARILFAAKQDYGDHVHRLPLADLALDTFPCNGHTTTSDMLWGGLPVLTKRGHCFAGRVSESLLKAVGLDQLVADDEEAFVSLAAELARQPDKIAALKNHLATSRHAAPLFDTLRFTQHLERAYEMMAERARAGLAPARIDVPALPG
;
A
#
# COMPACT_ATOMS: atom_id res chain seq x y z
N MET A 1 -12.12 -54.99 -32.25
CA MET A 1 -10.93 -54.22 -31.81
C MET A 1 -11.37 -52.80 -31.48
N ALA A 2 -10.99 -52.26 -30.33
CA ALA A 2 -11.31 -50.87 -29.99
C ALA A 2 -10.60 -49.91 -30.96
N THR A 3 -11.39 -49.11 -31.66
CA THR A 3 -10.95 -48.02 -32.55
C THR A 3 -11.45 -46.68 -31.98
N PHE A 4 -10.88 -45.56 -32.44
CA PHE A 4 -11.38 -44.25 -32.03
C PHE A 4 -12.87 -44.07 -32.39
N ASP A 5 -13.30 -44.53 -33.57
CA ASP A 5 -14.69 -44.49 -34.00
C ASP A 5 -15.63 -45.28 -33.07
N THR A 6 -15.18 -46.43 -32.54
CA THR A 6 -15.99 -47.17 -31.55
C THR A 6 -16.12 -46.42 -30.23
N ALA A 7 -15.10 -45.65 -29.82
CA ALA A 7 -15.18 -44.80 -28.63
C ALA A 7 -16.14 -43.61 -28.85
N VAL A 8 -16.09 -42.99 -30.02
CA VAL A 8 -16.99 -41.88 -30.39
C VAL A 8 -18.45 -42.35 -30.45
N LYS A 9 -18.73 -43.51 -31.05
CA LYS A 9 -20.08 -44.07 -31.11
C LYS A 9 -20.65 -44.36 -29.71
N ALA A 10 -19.83 -44.94 -28.82
CA ALA A 10 -20.25 -45.17 -27.43
C ALA A 10 -20.54 -43.86 -26.69
N TYR A 11 -19.70 -42.82 -26.88
CA TYR A 11 -19.92 -41.50 -26.31
C TYR A 11 -21.23 -40.86 -26.80
N GLN A 12 -21.49 -40.92 -28.11
CA GLN A 12 -22.74 -40.41 -28.71
C GLN A 12 -23.98 -41.16 -28.23
N ALA A 13 -23.85 -42.45 -27.90
CA ALA A 13 -24.91 -43.27 -27.32
C ALA A 13 -25.13 -43.01 -25.81
N GLY A 14 -24.29 -42.18 -25.17
CA GLY A 14 -24.35 -41.90 -23.73
C GLY A 14 -23.71 -42.97 -22.84
N ASP A 15 -23.10 -44.01 -23.44
CA ASP A 15 -22.38 -45.05 -22.70
C ASP A 15 -20.94 -44.60 -22.40
N PHE A 16 -20.81 -43.79 -21.35
CA PHE A 16 -19.54 -43.15 -20.98
C PHE A 16 -18.48 -44.13 -20.48
N ASP A 17 -18.87 -45.25 -19.87
CA ASP A 17 -17.91 -46.24 -19.37
C ASP A 17 -17.33 -47.06 -20.53
N ALA A 18 -18.15 -47.50 -21.49
CA ALA A 18 -17.68 -48.14 -22.70
C ALA A 18 -16.83 -47.19 -23.57
N ALA A 19 -17.23 -45.92 -23.67
CA ALA A 19 -16.48 -44.90 -24.39
C ALA A 19 -15.10 -44.63 -23.77
N LEU A 20 -15.02 -44.50 -22.45
CA LEU A 20 -13.77 -44.27 -21.73
C LEU A 20 -12.82 -45.46 -21.86
N GLY A 21 -13.32 -46.69 -21.70
CA GLY A 21 -12.55 -47.92 -21.88
C GLY A 21 -11.99 -48.05 -23.30
N ALA A 22 -12.81 -47.74 -24.31
CA ALA A 22 -12.38 -47.75 -25.71
C ALA A 22 -11.33 -46.65 -26.00
N ALA A 23 -11.48 -45.45 -25.46
CA ALA A 23 -10.53 -44.35 -25.63
C ALA A 23 -9.17 -44.65 -24.99
N HIS A 24 -9.13 -45.22 -23.77
CA HIS A 24 -7.89 -45.67 -23.14
C HIS A 24 -7.21 -46.79 -23.94
N ALA A 25 -7.98 -47.75 -24.47
CA ALA A 25 -7.44 -48.83 -25.31
C ALA A 25 -6.81 -48.29 -26.60
N VAL A 26 -7.34 -47.20 -27.18
CA VAL A 26 -6.76 -46.51 -28.34
C VAL A 26 -5.42 -45.87 -28.00
N ILE A 27 -5.33 -45.16 -26.87
CA ILE A 27 -4.07 -44.55 -26.39
C ILE A 27 -3.01 -45.61 -26.13
N ALA A 28 -3.38 -46.72 -25.47
CA ALA A 28 -2.48 -47.80 -25.12
C ALA A 28 -1.95 -48.59 -26.33
N LYS A 29 -2.73 -48.70 -27.42
CA LYS A 29 -2.37 -49.53 -28.58
C LYS A 29 -1.74 -48.81 -29.77
N LYS A 30 -1.95 -47.49 -29.95
CA LYS A 30 -1.61 -46.85 -31.25
C LYS A 30 -0.88 -45.51 -31.26
N ALA A 31 -0.69 -44.82 -30.13
CA ALA A 31 0.32 -43.78 -29.93
C ALA A 31 -0.05 -43.02 -28.66
N PRO A 32 0.86 -42.85 -27.69
CA PRO A 32 0.64 -41.98 -26.53
C PRO A 32 0.33 -40.51 -26.92
N ASN A 33 0.48 -40.15 -28.20
CA ASN A 33 0.20 -38.84 -28.78
C ASN A 33 -1.15 -38.76 -29.54
N HIS A 34 -2.11 -39.66 -29.34
CA HIS A 34 -3.42 -39.55 -30.00
C HIS A 34 -4.31 -38.46 -29.36
N ALA A 35 -4.17 -37.21 -29.80
CA ALA A 35 -4.83 -36.04 -29.20
C ALA A 35 -6.37 -36.14 -29.12
N MET A 36 -7.03 -36.59 -30.19
CA MET A 36 -8.50 -36.73 -30.21
C MET A 36 -9.04 -37.73 -29.17
N ALA A 37 -8.32 -38.82 -28.90
CA ALA A 37 -8.71 -39.78 -27.88
C ALA A 37 -8.61 -39.16 -26.48
N LYS A 38 -7.57 -38.37 -26.23
CA LYS A 38 -7.41 -37.61 -24.98
C LYS A 38 -8.47 -36.51 -24.82
N ALA A 39 -8.80 -35.79 -25.88
CA ALA A 39 -9.86 -34.79 -25.86
C ALA A 39 -11.25 -35.43 -25.62
N LEU A 40 -11.50 -36.61 -26.20
CA LEU A 40 -12.72 -37.39 -25.95
C LEU A 40 -12.82 -37.83 -24.47
N ILE A 41 -11.71 -38.27 -23.88
CA ILE A 41 -11.64 -38.56 -22.43
C ILE A 41 -11.99 -37.30 -21.63
N GLY A 42 -11.42 -36.14 -21.97
CA GLY A 42 -11.75 -34.86 -21.33
C GLY A 42 -13.24 -34.53 -21.40
N ASN A 43 -13.87 -34.70 -22.56
CA ASN A 43 -15.31 -34.51 -22.74
C ASN A 43 -16.15 -35.47 -21.89
N ILE A 44 -15.77 -36.75 -21.82
CA ILE A 44 -16.45 -37.77 -21.01
C ILE A 44 -16.38 -37.39 -19.51
N LEU A 45 -15.19 -37.06 -19.02
CA LEU A 45 -14.97 -36.68 -17.62
C LEU A 45 -15.74 -35.42 -17.25
N LEU A 46 -15.76 -34.42 -18.15
CA LEU A 46 -16.54 -33.20 -17.96
C LEU A 46 -18.04 -33.49 -17.85
N LYS A 47 -18.58 -34.39 -18.68
CA LYS A 47 -19.99 -34.82 -18.60
C LYS A 47 -20.31 -35.57 -17.31
N ARG A 48 -19.34 -36.27 -16.73
CA ARG A 48 -19.45 -36.95 -15.42
C ARG A 48 -19.28 -36.01 -14.23
N GLY A 49 -18.96 -34.73 -14.46
CA GLY A 49 -18.76 -33.73 -13.42
C GLY A 49 -17.34 -33.67 -12.85
N ASP A 50 -16.41 -34.51 -13.33
CA ASP A 50 -15.01 -34.51 -12.91
C ASP A 50 -14.21 -33.47 -13.73
N LYS A 51 -14.42 -32.20 -13.36
CA LYS A 51 -13.76 -31.06 -14.01
C LYS A 51 -12.22 -31.09 -13.89
N PRO A 52 -11.61 -31.46 -12.73
CA PRO A 52 -10.15 -31.59 -12.61
C PRO A 52 -9.53 -32.61 -13.57
N ALA A 53 -10.10 -33.81 -13.64
CA ALA A 53 -9.58 -34.85 -14.52
C ALA A 53 -9.82 -34.49 -15.99
N ALA A 54 -10.96 -33.85 -16.31
CA ALA A 54 -11.23 -33.32 -17.64
C ALA A 54 -10.19 -32.28 -18.07
N ALA A 55 -9.86 -31.32 -17.19
CA ALA A 55 -8.84 -30.30 -17.45
C ALA A 55 -7.48 -30.93 -17.77
N SER A 56 -7.07 -31.91 -16.96
CA SER A 56 -5.83 -32.67 -17.17
C SER A 56 -5.81 -33.41 -18.52
N ALA A 57 -6.93 -34.04 -18.90
CA ALA A 57 -7.04 -34.73 -20.18
C ALA A 57 -6.95 -33.77 -21.38
N PHE A 58 -7.54 -32.58 -21.29
CA PHE A 58 -7.38 -31.55 -22.32
C PHE A 58 -5.94 -31.02 -22.41
N ALA A 59 -5.26 -30.79 -21.28
CA ALA A 59 -3.85 -30.39 -21.28
C ALA A 59 -2.94 -31.44 -21.96
N GLN A 60 -3.22 -32.73 -21.72
CA GLN A 60 -2.50 -33.81 -22.39
C GLN A 60 -2.86 -33.93 -23.88
N ALA A 61 -4.09 -33.58 -24.28
CA ALA A 61 -4.50 -33.51 -25.68
C ALA A 61 -3.75 -32.40 -26.43
N ALA A 62 -3.59 -31.24 -25.80
CA ALA A 62 -2.81 -30.12 -26.34
C ALA A 62 -1.35 -30.49 -26.58
N SER A 63 -0.73 -31.17 -25.62
CA SER A 63 0.66 -31.65 -25.74
C SER A 63 0.86 -32.65 -26.89
N ALA A 64 -0.22 -33.30 -27.31
CA ALA A 64 -0.20 -34.35 -28.33
C ALA A 64 -0.48 -33.84 -29.76
N ASN A 65 -1.13 -32.67 -29.92
CA ASN A 65 -1.36 -32.05 -31.22
C ASN A 65 -1.19 -30.53 -31.15
N ARG A 66 -0.07 -30.04 -31.70
CA ARG A 66 0.27 -28.62 -31.67
C ARG A 66 -0.69 -27.74 -32.47
N ALA A 67 -1.35 -28.27 -33.52
CA ALA A 67 -2.26 -27.49 -34.36
C ALA A 67 -3.58 -27.14 -33.64
N GLU A 68 -4.05 -28.04 -32.77
CA GLU A 68 -5.29 -27.88 -31.99
C GLU A 68 -5.04 -27.52 -30.52
N ALA A 69 -3.76 -27.44 -30.12
CA ALA A 69 -3.34 -27.06 -28.77
C ALA A 69 -4.02 -25.79 -28.24
N PRO A 70 -4.26 -24.71 -29.02
CA PRO A 70 -4.93 -23.53 -28.50
C PRO A 70 -6.30 -23.85 -27.88
N ALA A 71 -7.16 -24.59 -28.60
CA ALA A 71 -8.51 -24.90 -28.14
C ALA A 71 -8.49 -25.78 -26.88
N PHE A 72 -7.59 -26.77 -26.83
CA PHE A 72 -7.46 -27.65 -25.68
C PHE A 72 -6.86 -26.96 -24.45
N LEU A 73 -5.86 -26.11 -24.62
CA LEU A 73 -5.27 -25.35 -23.52
C LEU A 73 -6.23 -24.32 -22.95
N LYS A 74 -7.03 -23.66 -23.79
CA LYS A 74 -8.11 -22.77 -23.34
C LYS A 74 -9.09 -23.51 -22.44
N LEU A 75 -9.60 -24.66 -22.89
CA LEU A 75 -10.52 -25.49 -22.10
C LEU A 75 -9.89 -25.97 -20.79
N ALA A 76 -8.65 -26.48 -20.85
CA ALA A 76 -7.93 -26.93 -19.67
C ALA A 76 -7.77 -25.81 -18.63
N ALA A 77 -7.25 -24.65 -19.06
CA ALA A 77 -7.03 -23.50 -18.17
C ALA A 77 -8.34 -22.98 -17.57
N THR A 78 -9.43 -22.87 -18.37
CA THR A 78 -10.74 -22.48 -17.86
C THR A 78 -11.28 -23.45 -16.81
N LEU A 79 -11.10 -24.76 -16.99
CA LEU A 79 -11.58 -25.75 -16.03
C LEU A 79 -10.74 -25.78 -14.74
N PHE A 80 -9.41 -25.65 -14.85
CA PHE A 80 -8.55 -25.50 -13.67
C PHE A 80 -8.91 -24.23 -12.89
N LEU A 81 -9.21 -23.14 -13.59
CA LEU A 81 -9.68 -21.90 -12.97
C LEU A 81 -11.00 -22.09 -12.21
N GLN A 82 -12.00 -22.69 -12.85
CA GLN A 82 -13.31 -22.94 -12.23
C GLN A 82 -13.26 -23.86 -11.01
N THR A 83 -12.20 -24.65 -10.88
CA THR A 83 -12.01 -25.62 -9.79
C THR A 83 -11.02 -25.17 -8.73
N GLY A 84 -10.44 -23.96 -8.86
CA GLY A 84 -9.47 -23.43 -7.90
C GLY A 84 -8.11 -24.12 -7.92
N GLN A 85 -7.75 -24.81 -9.01
CA GLN A 85 -6.46 -25.50 -9.15
C GLN A 85 -5.37 -24.54 -9.64
N THR A 86 -4.94 -23.65 -8.74
CA THR A 86 -4.05 -22.52 -9.06
C THR A 86 -2.70 -22.96 -9.63
N ASP A 87 -2.10 -24.05 -9.13
CA ASP A 87 -0.78 -24.52 -9.62
C ASP A 87 -0.85 -25.00 -11.07
N ASP A 88 -1.93 -25.68 -11.45
CA ASP A 88 -2.15 -26.08 -12.83
C ASP A 88 -2.42 -24.89 -13.73
N VAL A 89 -3.18 -23.89 -13.28
CA VAL A 89 -3.35 -22.65 -14.06
C VAL A 89 -2.01 -21.95 -14.25
N ARG A 90 -1.13 -21.89 -13.24
CA ARG A 90 0.22 -21.33 -13.41
C ARG A 90 1.03 -22.11 -14.43
N ARG A 91 0.96 -23.43 -14.38
CA ARG A 91 1.73 -24.31 -15.26
C ARG A 91 1.39 -24.15 -16.74
N ILE A 92 0.10 -23.98 -17.08
CA ILE A 92 -0.33 -23.93 -18.50
C ILE A 92 -0.94 -22.59 -18.94
N GLY A 93 -1.23 -21.68 -18.02
CA GLY A 93 -2.01 -20.46 -18.28
C GLY A 93 -1.31 -19.47 -19.21
N LEU A 94 0.01 -19.31 -19.09
CA LEU A 94 0.78 -18.45 -20.01
C LEU A 94 0.71 -18.99 -21.44
N GLU A 95 0.98 -20.29 -21.62
CA GLU A 95 0.91 -20.94 -22.93
C GLU A 95 -0.51 -20.84 -23.51
N ALA A 96 -1.52 -21.13 -22.70
CA ALA A 96 -2.93 -20.99 -23.10
C ALA A 96 -3.25 -19.57 -23.56
N GLY A 97 -2.84 -18.54 -22.80
CA GLY A 97 -3.06 -17.14 -23.14
C GLY A 97 -2.37 -16.74 -24.45
N LEU A 98 -1.09 -17.09 -24.62
CA LEU A 98 -0.31 -16.74 -25.82
C LEU A 98 -0.83 -17.44 -27.09
N LEU A 99 -1.22 -18.72 -26.99
CA LEU A 99 -1.76 -19.47 -28.12
C LEU A 99 -3.20 -19.07 -28.47
N ASN A 100 -3.95 -18.50 -27.53
CA ASN A 100 -5.31 -18.01 -27.73
C ASN A 100 -5.39 -16.47 -27.76
N ARG A 101 -4.32 -15.80 -28.21
CA ARG A 101 -4.24 -14.33 -28.30
C ARG A 101 -5.33 -13.64 -29.12
N ASN A 102 -6.05 -14.38 -29.95
CA ASN A 102 -7.19 -13.87 -30.73
C ASN A 102 -8.48 -13.74 -29.89
N ASP A 103 -8.47 -14.19 -28.63
CA ASP A 103 -9.56 -14.02 -27.67
C ASP A 103 -9.07 -13.16 -26.47
N PRO A 104 -9.17 -11.82 -26.59
CA PRO A 104 -8.63 -10.91 -25.58
C PRO A 104 -9.30 -11.03 -24.20
N ALA A 105 -10.58 -11.42 -24.15
CA ALA A 105 -11.28 -11.65 -22.88
C ALA A 105 -10.66 -12.84 -22.13
N PHE A 106 -10.30 -13.90 -22.85
CA PHE A 106 -9.57 -15.02 -22.26
C PHE A 106 -8.16 -14.61 -21.82
N VAL A 107 -7.44 -13.80 -22.60
CA VAL A 107 -6.11 -13.28 -22.23
C VAL A 107 -6.18 -12.49 -20.91
N LEU A 108 -7.17 -11.61 -20.75
CA LEU A 108 -7.35 -10.84 -19.51
C LEU A 108 -7.53 -11.75 -18.29
N VAL A 109 -8.42 -12.75 -18.39
CA VAL A 109 -8.66 -13.71 -17.30
C VAL A 109 -7.39 -14.50 -16.96
N MET A 110 -6.62 -14.90 -17.97
CA MET A 110 -5.33 -15.58 -17.75
C MET A 110 -4.31 -14.67 -17.06
N ALA A 111 -4.18 -13.42 -17.52
CA ALA A 111 -3.25 -12.46 -16.93
C ALA A 111 -3.59 -12.17 -15.45
N GLN A 112 -4.87 -11.94 -15.14
CA GLN A 112 -5.36 -11.73 -13.77
C GLN A 112 -5.08 -12.95 -12.88
N THR A 113 -5.35 -14.15 -13.38
CA THR A 113 -5.15 -15.38 -12.60
C THR A 113 -3.68 -15.64 -12.32
N LEU A 114 -2.81 -15.46 -13.32
CA LEU A 114 -1.36 -15.61 -13.13
C LEU A 114 -0.86 -14.60 -12.10
N LEU A 115 -1.34 -13.35 -12.15
CA LEU A 115 -0.93 -12.29 -11.23
C LEU A 115 -1.35 -12.53 -9.77
N ALA A 116 -2.37 -13.35 -9.51
CA ALA A 116 -2.80 -13.70 -8.14
C ALA A 116 -1.67 -14.33 -7.30
N ALA A 117 -0.64 -14.88 -7.94
CA ALA A 117 0.57 -15.38 -7.29
C ALA A 117 1.50 -14.29 -6.74
N TRP A 118 1.53 -13.14 -7.42
CA TRP A 118 2.45 -12.02 -7.22
C TRP A 118 3.94 -12.41 -7.07
N ASP A 119 4.40 -13.44 -7.77
CA ASP A 119 5.83 -13.84 -7.84
C ASP A 119 6.48 -13.36 -9.16
N ASP A 120 7.82 -13.41 -9.22
CA ASP A 120 8.57 -12.96 -10.42
C ASP A 120 8.19 -13.73 -11.70
N PRO A 121 8.05 -15.08 -11.67
CA PRO A 121 7.59 -15.82 -12.84
C PRO A 121 6.20 -15.37 -13.32
N ALA A 122 5.26 -15.15 -12.41
CA ALA A 122 3.92 -14.65 -12.75
C ALA A 122 3.99 -13.25 -13.36
N ARG A 123 4.80 -12.34 -12.79
CA ARG A 123 5.01 -11.00 -13.36
C ARG A 123 5.52 -11.09 -14.80
N GLN A 124 6.55 -11.88 -15.04
CA GLN A 124 7.13 -12.06 -16.37
C GLN A 124 6.13 -12.68 -17.36
N ALA A 125 5.31 -13.63 -16.91
CA ALA A 125 4.25 -14.22 -17.72
C ALA A 125 3.20 -13.18 -18.11
N VAL A 126 2.74 -12.38 -17.16
CA VAL A 126 1.76 -11.31 -17.40
C VAL A 126 2.31 -10.26 -18.37
N THR A 127 3.58 -9.85 -18.23
CA THR A 127 4.22 -8.91 -19.18
C THR A 127 4.12 -9.40 -20.63
N GLN A 128 4.22 -10.70 -20.88
CA GLN A 128 4.10 -11.28 -22.22
C GLN A 128 2.66 -11.31 -22.74
N LEU A 129 1.66 -11.31 -21.85
CA LEU A 129 0.24 -11.31 -22.21
C LEU A 129 -0.32 -9.91 -22.47
N ILE A 130 0.25 -8.86 -21.86
CA ILE A 130 -0.25 -7.48 -21.99
C ILE A 130 -0.43 -7.01 -23.45
N PRO A 131 0.48 -7.29 -24.40
CA PRO A 131 0.30 -6.87 -25.79
C PRO A 131 -0.93 -7.46 -26.49
N TYR A 132 -1.53 -8.52 -25.94
CA TYR A 132 -2.69 -9.21 -26.50
C TYR A 132 -4.01 -8.87 -25.78
N LEU A 133 -3.97 -7.93 -24.84
CA LEU A 133 -5.16 -7.39 -24.20
C LEU A 133 -5.93 -6.48 -25.17
N ASP A 134 -7.25 -6.44 -25.02
CA ASP A 134 -8.11 -5.57 -25.82
C ASP A 134 -7.91 -4.10 -25.41
N ARG A 135 -7.33 -3.31 -26.31
CA ARG A 135 -7.05 -1.88 -26.08
C ARG A 135 -8.30 -1.00 -26.05
N ALA A 136 -9.44 -1.51 -26.54
CA ALA A 136 -10.74 -0.85 -26.45
C ALA A 136 -11.53 -1.23 -25.18
N SER A 137 -10.97 -2.12 -24.34
CA SER A 137 -11.62 -2.58 -23.11
C SER A 137 -11.06 -1.85 -21.89
N GLY A 138 -11.90 -1.03 -21.24
CA GLY A 138 -11.57 -0.33 -19.99
C GLY A 138 -10.96 -1.25 -18.92
N PRO A 139 -11.59 -2.40 -18.58
CA PRO A 139 -11.01 -3.36 -17.62
C PRO A 139 -9.64 -3.90 -18.02
N ALA A 140 -9.39 -4.13 -19.31
CA ALA A 140 -8.11 -4.65 -19.79
C ALA A 140 -7.01 -3.58 -19.73
N MET A 141 -7.34 -2.35 -20.13
CA MET A 141 -6.45 -1.19 -19.99
C MET A 141 -6.14 -0.89 -18.53
N PHE A 142 -7.14 -0.96 -17.65
CA PHE A 142 -6.99 -0.73 -16.22
C PHE A 142 -6.06 -1.78 -15.59
N PHE A 143 -6.24 -3.05 -15.94
CA PHE A 143 -5.36 -4.12 -15.49
C PHE A 143 -3.91 -3.90 -15.95
N ALA A 144 -3.69 -3.61 -17.23
CA ALA A 144 -2.35 -3.40 -17.77
C ALA A 144 -1.66 -2.17 -17.16
N ALA A 145 -2.37 -1.05 -17.03
CA ALA A 145 -1.82 0.16 -16.41
C ALA A 145 -1.56 -0.05 -14.91
N SER A 146 -2.45 -0.73 -14.19
CA SER A 146 -2.22 -1.08 -12.77
C SER A 146 -1.00 -1.98 -12.62
N PHE A 147 -0.82 -2.94 -13.53
CA PHE A 147 0.36 -3.80 -13.58
C PHE A 147 1.63 -2.98 -13.81
N TYR A 148 1.68 -2.11 -14.82
CA TYR A 148 2.87 -1.30 -15.08
C TYR A 148 3.21 -0.37 -13.91
N ARG A 149 2.19 0.28 -13.33
CA ARG A 149 2.36 1.14 -12.15
C ARG A 149 2.91 0.38 -10.95
N ALA A 150 2.32 -0.77 -10.62
CA ALA A 150 2.75 -1.59 -9.48
C ALA A 150 4.18 -2.13 -9.64
N ASN A 151 4.66 -2.29 -10.87
CA ASN A 151 6.02 -2.75 -11.20
C ASN A 151 6.98 -1.59 -11.52
N TRP A 152 6.58 -0.32 -11.32
CA TRP A 152 7.38 0.86 -11.64
C TRP A 152 7.87 0.91 -13.11
N GLN A 153 7.09 0.33 -14.04
CA GLN A 153 7.33 0.40 -15.48
C GLN A 153 6.70 1.68 -16.04
N LEU A 154 7.24 2.82 -15.60
CA LEU A 154 6.68 4.15 -15.85
C LEU A 154 6.64 4.57 -17.33
N PRO A 155 7.62 4.23 -18.20
CA PRO A 155 7.54 4.53 -19.63
C PRO A 155 6.36 3.83 -20.31
N GLU A 156 6.18 2.53 -20.07
CA GLU A 156 5.08 1.74 -20.61
C GLU A 156 3.73 2.19 -20.05
N LEU A 157 3.68 2.50 -18.74
CA LEU A 157 2.50 3.08 -18.09
C LEU A 157 2.08 4.37 -18.78
N LYS A 158 3.02 5.30 -18.98
CA LYS A 158 2.73 6.60 -19.60
C LYS A 158 2.19 6.41 -21.02
N ALA A 159 2.86 5.61 -21.84
CA ALA A 159 2.42 5.33 -23.21
C ALA A 159 1.01 4.72 -23.25
N LEU A 160 0.72 3.79 -22.34
CA LEU A 160 -0.59 3.14 -22.25
C LEU A 160 -1.69 4.11 -21.81
N LEU A 161 -1.41 4.98 -20.84
CA LEU A 161 -2.37 5.98 -20.37
C LEU A 161 -2.65 7.08 -21.40
N ASP A 162 -1.65 7.41 -22.23
CA ASP A 162 -1.80 8.31 -23.37
C ASP A 162 -2.69 7.66 -24.45
N GLU A 163 -2.47 6.37 -24.77
CA GLU A 163 -3.33 5.60 -25.68
C GLU A 163 -4.78 5.51 -25.18
N ALA A 164 -4.95 5.27 -23.87
CA ALA A 164 -6.26 5.13 -23.24
C ALA A 164 -7.15 6.38 -23.37
N ARG A 165 -6.55 7.56 -23.59
CA ARG A 165 -7.29 8.81 -23.88
C ARG A 165 -8.13 8.73 -25.14
N GLU A 166 -7.64 8.00 -26.12
CA GLU A 166 -8.29 7.88 -27.42
C GLU A 166 -9.19 6.65 -27.48
N THR A 167 -8.79 5.55 -26.83
CA THR A 167 -9.51 4.27 -26.93
C THR A 167 -10.62 4.11 -25.89
N VAL A 168 -10.48 4.70 -24.70
CA VAL A 168 -11.44 4.61 -23.58
C VAL A 168 -11.59 5.95 -22.81
N PRO A 169 -11.93 7.06 -23.50
CA PRO A 169 -11.87 8.43 -22.95
C PRO A 169 -12.73 8.70 -21.71
N ASP A 170 -13.86 7.99 -21.58
CA ASP A 170 -14.85 8.24 -20.51
C ASP A 170 -14.76 7.22 -19.36
N ASP A 171 -13.73 6.35 -19.35
CA ASP A 171 -13.56 5.37 -18.28
C ASP A 171 -12.99 6.03 -17.01
N VAL A 172 -13.84 6.14 -16.00
CA VAL A 172 -13.53 6.79 -14.72
C VAL A 172 -12.39 6.09 -13.96
N ALA A 173 -12.26 4.76 -14.07
CA ALA A 173 -11.19 4.02 -13.41
C ALA A 173 -9.83 4.26 -14.09
N ILE A 174 -9.83 4.43 -15.41
CA ILE A 174 -8.63 4.84 -16.15
C ILE A 174 -8.25 6.29 -15.81
N GLU A 175 -9.21 7.20 -15.72
CA GLU A 175 -8.92 8.59 -15.33
C GLU A 175 -8.36 8.68 -13.90
N ASP A 176 -8.91 7.93 -12.95
CA ASP A 176 -8.36 7.81 -11.59
C ASP A 176 -6.91 7.30 -11.62
N LEU A 177 -6.67 6.22 -12.36
CA LEU A 177 -5.32 5.66 -12.48
C LEU A 177 -4.36 6.62 -13.17
N ARG A 178 -4.81 7.38 -14.17
CA ARG A 178 -4.00 8.42 -14.81
C ARG A 178 -3.62 9.49 -13.80
N PHE A 179 -4.58 9.94 -13.00
CA PHE A 179 -4.32 10.93 -11.97
C PHE A 179 -3.35 10.41 -10.90
N ALA A 180 -3.55 9.18 -10.39
CA ALA A 180 -2.63 8.56 -9.45
C ALA A 180 -1.22 8.40 -10.05
N SER A 181 -1.11 8.08 -11.34
CA SER A 181 0.16 7.95 -12.05
C SER A 181 0.82 9.31 -12.33
N ALA A 182 0.05 10.38 -12.45
CA ALA A 182 0.57 11.74 -12.61
C ALA A 182 1.42 12.16 -11.39
N HIS A 183 1.06 11.71 -10.19
CA HIS A 183 1.88 11.90 -9.00
C HIS A 183 3.21 11.13 -9.07
N ASP A 184 3.20 9.88 -9.56
CA ASP A 184 4.43 9.09 -9.71
C ASP A 184 5.38 9.67 -10.78
N LEU A 185 4.80 10.26 -11.84
CA LEU A 185 5.51 10.90 -12.95
C LEU A 185 5.83 12.38 -12.71
N VAL A 186 5.30 13.00 -11.67
CA VAL A 186 5.33 14.46 -11.44
C VAL A 186 4.78 15.26 -12.63
N ASP A 187 3.69 14.79 -13.23
CA ASP A 187 2.92 15.53 -14.22
C ASP A 187 2.02 16.56 -13.51
N LEU A 188 2.63 17.70 -13.17
CA LEU A 188 1.97 18.79 -12.44
C LEU A 188 0.76 19.37 -13.17
N ALA A 189 0.74 19.33 -14.51
CA ALA A 189 -0.38 19.84 -15.30
C ALA A 189 -1.61 18.93 -15.15
N THR A 190 -1.42 17.61 -15.21
CA THR A 190 -2.49 16.64 -14.96
C THR A 190 -2.97 16.73 -13.51
N ILE A 191 -2.07 16.89 -12.53
CA ILE A 191 -2.44 17.06 -11.12
C ILE A 191 -3.29 18.32 -10.92
N ALA A 192 -2.84 19.47 -11.45
CA ALA A 192 -3.57 20.73 -11.34
C ALA A 192 -4.96 20.67 -12.00
N ARG A 193 -5.05 20.05 -13.20
CA ARG A 193 -6.33 19.84 -13.89
C ARG A 193 -7.28 19.00 -13.04
N HIS A 194 -6.80 17.91 -12.45
CA HIS A 194 -7.61 17.06 -11.59
C HIS A 194 -8.09 17.83 -10.36
N GLN A 195 -7.20 18.52 -9.65
CA GLN A 195 -7.56 19.34 -8.48
C GLN A 195 -8.65 20.38 -8.83
N ALA A 196 -8.55 21.04 -9.99
CA ALA A 196 -9.55 22.00 -10.45
C ALA A 196 -10.93 21.35 -10.70
N LEU A 197 -10.96 20.15 -11.29
CA LEU A 197 -12.20 19.39 -11.50
C LEU A 197 -12.82 18.93 -10.18
N MET A 198 -11.99 18.63 -9.18
CA MET A 198 -12.43 18.15 -7.87
C MET A 198 -12.84 19.26 -6.91
N ALA A 199 -12.57 20.53 -7.23
CA ALA A 199 -12.99 21.69 -6.44
C ALA A 199 -14.52 21.80 -6.28
N ALA A 200 -15.29 21.16 -7.16
CA ALA A 200 -16.73 21.00 -7.05
C ALA A 200 -17.08 19.50 -6.83
N PRO A 201 -16.87 18.95 -5.61
CA PRO A 201 -16.89 17.50 -5.38
C PRO A 201 -18.28 16.84 -5.52
N ASP A 202 -19.33 17.64 -5.70
CA ASP A 202 -20.70 17.17 -5.90
C ASP A 202 -21.12 17.12 -7.38
N GLU A 203 -20.34 17.70 -8.29
CA GLU A 203 -20.55 17.58 -9.74
C GLU A 203 -20.45 16.11 -10.20
N PRO A 204 -21.16 15.70 -11.26
CA PRO A 204 -21.24 14.29 -11.68
C PRO A 204 -19.88 13.63 -11.91
N TYR A 205 -18.93 14.34 -12.53
CA TYR A 205 -17.59 13.82 -12.80
C TYR A 205 -16.80 13.60 -11.50
N ALA A 206 -16.66 14.62 -10.66
CA ALA A 206 -15.93 14.53 -9.41
C ALA A 206 -16.54 13.46 -8.49
N ARG A 207 -17.88 13.38 -8.44
CA ARG A 207 -18.59 12.32 -7.69
C ARG A 207 -18.28 10.92 -8.21
N ALA A 208 -18.16 10.74 -9.53
CA ALA A 208 -17.82 9.45 -10.11
C ALA A 208 -16.39 9.05 -9.79
N VAL A 209 -15.43 9.98 -9.91
CA VAL A 209 -14.02 9.74 -9.60
C VAL A 209 -13.83 9.45 -8.11
N LEU A 210 -14.39 10.25 -7.21
CA LEU A 210 -14.31 10.04 -5.75
C LEU A 210 -14.87 8.68 -5.29
N GLN A 211 -15.75 8.05 -6.07
CA GLN A 211 -16.27 6.71 -5.75
C GLN A 211 -15.26 5.59 -6.02
N VAL A 212 -14.37 5.78 -7.00
CA VAL A 212 -13.39 4.77 -7.43
C VAL A 212 -11.98 5.06 -6.93
N GLU A 213 -11.67 6.33 -6.69
CA GLU A 213 -10.37 6.79 -6.23
C GLU A 213 -10.02 6.23 -4.86
N GLN A 214 -8.80 5.69 -4.74
CA GLN A 214 -8.25 5.16 -3.49
C GLN A 214 -8.15 6.25 -2.42
N ALA A 215 -8.49 5.93 -1.16
CA ALA A 215 -8.47 6.95 -0.10
C ALA A 215 -7.08 7.55 0.10
N LEU A 216 -6.03 6.75 -0.02
CA LEU A 216 -4.65 7.22 0.09
C LEU A 216 -4.29 8.24 -1.01
N SER A 217 -4.74 8.03 -2.24
CA SER A 217 -4.50 8.96 -3.35
C SER A 217 -5.10 10.34 -3.04
N ARG A 218 -6.29 10.38 -2.43
CA ARG A 218 -6.94 11.64 -2.03
C ARG A 218 -6.12 12.49 -1.08
N LEU A 219 -5.40 11.84 -0.16
CA LEU A 219 -4.56 12.55 0.81
C LEU A 219 -3.39 13.29 0.14
N LEU A 220 -3.02 12.91 -1.08
CA LEU A 220 -1.90 13.51 -1.82
C LEU A 220 -2.25 14.87 -2.45
N TRP A 221 -3.54 15.21 -2.58
CA TRP A 221 -3.96 16.42 -3.28
C TRP A 221 -5.08 17.22 -2.60
N CYS A 222 -5.78 16.65 -1.62
CA CYS A 222 -6.92 17.26 -0.94
C CYS A 222 -6.67 17.48 0.55
N GLU A 223 -6.89 18.70 1.06
CA GLU A 223 -6.92 19.00 2.52
C GLU A 223 -8.33 18.99 3.12
N ASP A 224 -9.38 18.99 2.29
CA ASP A 224 -10.76 18.95 2.76
C ASP A 224 -11.08 17.59 3.37
N GLN A 225 -11.17 17.57 4.70
CA GLN A 225 -11.46 16.36 5.48
C GLN A 225 -12.85 15.78 5.17
N SER A 226 -13.81 16.60 4.71
CA SER A 226 -15.13 16.10 4.31
C SER A 226 -15.05 15.25 3.04
N VAL A 227 -14.13 15.59 2.12
CA VAL A 227 -13.84 14.82 0.92
C VAL A 227 -13.01 13.59 1.26
N GLN A 228 -12.00 13.72 2.14
CA GLN A 228 -11.19 12.59 2.60
C GLN A 228 -12.04 11.52 3.30
N ALA A 229 -13.05 11.93 4.07
CA ALA A 229 -13.97 11.04 4.78
C ALA A 229 -15.03 10.38 3.88
N LYS A 230 -15.13 10.75 2.59
CA LYS A 230 -16.11 10.13 1.68
C LYS A 230 -15.81 8.63 1.52
N PRO A 231 -16.83 7.76 1.59
CA PRO A 231 -16.64 6.32 1.43
C PRO A 231 -15.94 5.97 0.13
N VAL A 232 -15.03 5.02 0.21
CA VAL A 232 -14.28 4.52 -0.96
C VAL A 232 -14.82 3.15 -1.35
N ARG A 233 -15.00 2.88 -2.65
CA ARG A 233 -15.27 1.52 -3.13
C ARG A 233 -13.95 0.76 -3.35
N GLU A 234 -13.10 0.65 -2.33
CA GLU A 234 -11.76 0.02 -2.45
C GLU A 234 -11.82 -1.43 -2.94
N HIS A 235 -12.97 -2.07 -2.77
CA HIS A 235 -13.21 -3.45 -3.17
C HIS A 235 -13.40 -3.69 -4.68
N LEU A 236 -13.39 -2.68 -5.55
CA LEU A 236 -13.74 -2.89 -6.97
C LEU A 236 -12.56 -3.14 -7.93
N ALA A 237 -11.32 -2.79 -7.57
CA ALA A 237 -10.20 -2.82 -8.52
C ALA A 237 -9.43 -4.15 -8.59
N LEU A 238 -9.48 -4.99 -7.53
CA LEU A 238 -8.81 -6.30 -7.49
C LEU A 238 -9.71 -7.46 -7.04
N ALA A 239 -10.84 -7.19 -6.36
CA ALA A 239 -11.73 -8.23 -5.86
C ALA A 239 -12.77 -8.73 -6.88
N GLN A 240 -12.77 -8.23 -8.12
CA GLN A 240 -13.57 -8.83 -9.19
C GLN A 240 -13.02 -10.19 -9.67
N SER A 241 -11.84 -10.60 -9.20
CA SER A 241 -11.36 -11.97 -9.31
C SER A 241 -11.31 -12.61 -7.92
N PHE A 242 -12.33 -13.42 -7.61
CA PHE A 242 -12.36 -14.40 -6.51
C PHE A 242 -12.56 -13.88 -5.07
N ALA A 243 -13.68 -13.23 -4.77
CA ALA A 243 -14.47 -13.49 -3.56
C ALA A 243 -15.73 -12.62 -3.55
N ALA A 244 -16.79 -13.12 -2.93
CA ALA A 244 -18.10 -12.50 -2.84
C ALA A 244 -18.05 -11.06 -2.31
N ARG A 245 -19.06 -10.26 -2.68
CA ARG A 245 -19.48 -9.07 -1.91
C ARG A 245 -19.29 -9.35 -0.42
N PRO A 246 -18.68 -8.44 0.37
CA PRO A 246 -18.59 -8.65 1.81
C PRO A 246 -20.01 -8.91 2.34
N PRO A 247 -20.25 -10.04 3.03
CA PRO A 247 -21.53 -10.27 3.65
C PRO A 247 -21.80 -9.14 4.64
N ARG A 248 -22.94 -8.44 4.48
CA ARG A 248 -23.45 -7.42 5.42
C ARG A 248 -23.93 -8.03 6.74
N ARG A 249 -23.30 -9.12 7.21
CA ARG A 249 -23.67 -9.73 8.47
C ARG A 249 -22.84 -9.04 9.54
N LYS A 250 -23.45 -8.08 10.26
CA LYS A 250 -22.90 -7.61 11.53
C LYS A 250 -22.80 -8.82 12.45
N ILE A 251 -21.59 -9.37 12.62
CA ILE A 251 -21.33 -10.33 13.69
C ILE A 251 -21.39 -9.52 14.98
N GLY A 252 -22.15 -10.02 15.96
CA GLY A 252 -22.18 -9.39 17.28
C GLY A 252 -20.78 -9.42 17.89
N ARG A 253 -20.29 -8.29 18.38
CA ARG A 253 -19.01 -8.25 19.09
C ARG A 253 -19.10 -9.05 20.38
N ARG A 254 -18.00 -9.69 20.76
CA ARG A 254 -17.86 -10.35 22.06
C ARG A 254 -17.98 -9.31 23.17
N ILE A 255 -18.63 -9.65 24.28
CA ILE A 255 -18.64 -8.82 25.48
C ILE A 255 -17.25 -8.91 26.13
N MET A 256 -16.69 -7.77 26.52
CA MET A 256 -15.43 -7.76 27.24
C MET A 256 -15.66 -8.00 28.73
N GLU A 257 -15.35 -9.20 29.18
CA GLU A 257 -15.47 -9.59 30.57
C GLU A 257 -14.31 -9.01 31.42
N LYS A 258 -14.54 -8.90 32.74
CA LYS A 258 -13.45 -8.64 33.67
C LYS A 258 -12.54 -9.87 33.73
N SER A 259 -11.24 -9.64 33.68
CA SER A 259 -10.23 -10.70 33.68
C SER A 259 -8.98 -10.22 34.40
N GLU A 260 -8.39 -11.10 35.20
CA GLU A 260 -7.06 -10.95 35.81
C GLU A 260 -5.92 -11.36 34.85
N GLN A 261 -6.26 -11.84 33.65
CA GLN A 261 -5.27 -12.18 32.62
C GLN A 261 -4.71 -10.91 31.97
N PRO A 262 -3.47 -10.97 31.44
CA PRO A 262 -2.91 -9.91 30.61
C PRO A 262 -3.88 -9.52 29.47
N LEU A 263 -4.01 -8.22 29.21
CA LEU A 263 -4.85 -7.70 28.12
C LEU A 263 -4.30 -8.17 26.78
N HIS A 264 -5.14 -8.83 25.96
CA HIS A 264 -4.69 -9.40 24.69
C HIS A 264 -4.86 -8.42 23.53
N ILE A 265 -3.74 -7.90 23.02
CA ILE A 265 -3.67 -7.00 21.88
C ILE A 265 -3.28 -7.78 20.62
N GLY A 266 -4.09 -7.64 19.56
CA GLY A 266 -3.82 -8.19 18.24
C GLY A 266 -3.50 -7.09 17.24
N TYR A 267 -2.31 -7.11 16.63
CA TYR A 267 -1.94 -6.19 15.55
C TYR A 267 -2.14 -6.86 14.19
N LEU A 268 -2.95 -6.25 13.32
CA LEU A 268 -3.29 -6.77 12.00
C LEU A 268 -2.58 -5.98 10.89
N SER A 269 -1.75 -6.64 10.07
CA SER A 269 -1.01 -5.96 9.01
C SER A 269 -0.51 -6.88 7.88
N SER A 270 -0.32 -6.30 6.70
CA SER A 270 0.53 -6.85 5.61
C SER A 270 1.98 -6.38 5.68
N ASP A 271 2.34 -5.56 6.67
CA ASP A 271 3.59 -4.78 6.59
C ASP A 271 4.65 -5.25 7.62
N PHE A 272 4.52 -6.48 8.13
CA PHE A 272 5.52 -7.10 9.00
C PHE A 272 6.73 -7.59 8.20
N HIS A 273 7.47 -6.67 7.60
CA HIS A 273 8.72 -6.87 6.86
C HIS A 273 9.54 -5.57 6.87
N ALA A 274 10.55 -5.41 6.01
CA ALA A 274 11.29 -4.15 5.87
C ALA A 274 10.38 -3.07 5.23
N HIS A 275 9.50 -2.49 6.05
CA HIS A 275 8.50 -1.50 5.69
C HIS A 275 8.46 -0.36 6.71
N ALA A 276 7.98 0.82 6.29
CA ALA A 276 7.85 2.00 7.13
C ALA A 276 7.16 1.72 8.48
N THR A 277 6.08 0.94 8.48
CA THR A 277 5.35 0.51 9.70
C THR A 277 6.29 -0.13 10.73
N MET A 278 7.17 -1.03 10.30
CA MET A 278 8.12 -1.70 11.19
C MET A 278 9.30 -0.80 11.56
N THR A 279 9.78 0.05 10.65
CA THR A 279 10.77 1.09 10.98
C THR A 279 10.29 2.02 12.09
N LEU A 280 8.99 2.29 12.14
CA LEU A 280 8.37 3.12 13.17
C LEU A 280 8.10 2.34 14.47
N PHE A 281 7.49 1.16 14.38
CA PHE A 281 6.81 0.52 15.51
C PHE A 281 7.51 -0.71 16.10
N LEU A 282 8.59 -1.21 15.47
CA LEU A 282 9.29 -2.43 15.91
C LEU A 282 9.69 -2.40 17.38
N ASP A 283 10.31 -1.31 17.85
CA ASP A 283 10.82 -1.25 19.21
C ASP A 283 9.69 -1.16 20.24
N SER A 284 8.57 -0.51 19.91
CA SER A 284 7.37 -0.48 20.78
C SER A 284 6.73 -1.86 20.92
N LEU A 285 6.67 -2.64 19.84
CA LEU A 285 6.21 -4.03 19.90
C LEU A 285 7.06 -4.87 20.85
N LEU A 286 8.37 -4.63 20.90
CA LEU A 286 9.30 -5.30 21.82
C LEU A 286 9.14 -4.79 23.26
N ALA A 287 8.91 -3.49 23.43
CA ALA A 287 8.89 -2.81 24.73
C ALA A 287 7.61 -3.06 25.56
N HIS A 288 6.56 -3.64 24.97
CA HIS A 288 5.34 -3.97 25.71
C HIS A 288 5.61 -4.80 26.97
N ASP A 289 5.02 -4.40 28.10
CA ASP A 289 5.09 -5.12 29.36
C ASP A 289 4.32 -6.44 29.26
N ARG A 290 5.06 -7.54 29.10
CA ARG A 290 4.49 -8.87 28.90
C ARG A 290 3.80 -9.45 30.13
N SER A 291 3.97 -8.83 31.30
CA SER A 291 3.20 -9.20 32.50
C SER A 291 1.77 -8.67 32.47
N ARG A 292 1.53 -7.59 31.70
CA ARG A 292 0.23 -6.89 31.59
C ARG A 292 -0.40 -7.04 30.22
N PHE A 293 0.41 -7.24 29.17
CA PHE A 293 -0.04 -7.29 27.78
C PHE A 293 0.44 -8.56 27.07
N ARG A 294 -0.51 -9.31 26.51
CA ARG A 294 -0.23 -10.38 25.56
C ARG A 294 -0.36 -9.82 24.15
N ILE A 295 0.66 -10.01 23.31
CA ILE A 295 0.68 -9.46 21.94
C ILE A 295 0.57 -10.59 20.92
N THR A 296 -0.17 -10.40 19.84
CA THR A 296 -0.17 -11.30 18.67
C THR A 296 -0.11 -10.49 17.39
N LEU A 297 0.73 -10.91 16.45
CA LEU A 297 0.91 -10.26 15.15
C LEU A 297 0.16 -11.05 14.06
N PHE A 298 -1.02 -10.59 13.69
CA PHE A 298 -1.85 -11.17 12.64
C PHE A 298 -1.39 -10.70 11.26
N CYS A 299 -0.68 -11.58 10.56
CA CYS A 299 0.16 -11.24 9.42
C CYS A 299 -0.37 -11.79 8.09
N TYR A 300 -0.60 -10.92 7.12
CA TYR A 300 -0.89 -11.31 5.73
C TYR A 300 0.09 -10.68 4.72
N THR A 301 1.31 -10.35 5.18
CA THR A 301 2.43 -9.93 4.33
C THR A 301 2.71 -10.97 3.24
N ALA A 302 3.01 -10.57 1.99
CA ALA A 302 3.26 -11.49 0.88
C ALA A 302 4.49 -12.43 1.10
N LYS A 303 4.52 -13.59 0.42
CA LYS A 303 5.61 -14.59 0.53
C LYS A 303 6.97 -14.04 0.11
N THR A 304 6.98 -13.08 -0.82
CA THR A 304 8.19 -12.42 -1.33
C THR A 304 9.02 -11.75 -0.23
N TYR A 305 8.39 -11.36 0.89
CA TYR A 305 9.05 -10.72 2.02
C TYR A 305 9.40 -11.68 3.17
N SER A 306 9.38 -12.99 2.94
CA SER A 306 9.68 -13.97 4.00
C SER A 306 11.11 -13.86 4.54
N ALA A 307 12.09 -13.39 3.75
CA ALA A 307 13.45 -13.15 4.25
C ALA A 307 13.47 -12.07 5.36
N ASP A 308 12.82 -10.95 5.12
CA ASP A 308 12.67 -9.87 6.11
C ASP A 308 11.96 -10.35 7.38
N GLN A 309 10.92 -11.18 7.21
CA GLN A 309 10.20 -11.78 8.34
C GLN A 309 11.09 -12.69 9.18
N GLN A 310 12.01 -13.43 8.55
CA GLN A 310 12.98 -14.26 9.28
C GLN A 310 14.04 -13.41 10.00
N ALA A 311 14.37 -12.22 9.47
CA ALA A 311 15.28 -11.28 10.10
C ALA A 311 14.67 -10.53 11.30
N MET A 312 13.35 -10.59 11.50
CA MET A 312 12.69 -9.99 12.67
C MET A 312 13.18 -10.62 13.99
N PRO A 313 13.17 -9.86 15.10
CA PRO A 313 13.50 -10.39 16.42
C PRO A 313 12.70 -11.65 16.77
N GLU A 314 13.37 -12.64 17.35
CA GLU A 314 12.76 -13.95 17.65
C GLU A 314 11.49 -13.85 18.47
N GLN A 315 11.47 -12.95 19.45
CA GLN A 315 10.31 -12.68 20.29
C GLN A 315 9.08 -12.34 19.44
N LEU A 316 9.20 -11.48 18.43
CA LEU A 316 8.07 -11.10 17.58
C LEU A 316 7.71 -12.21 16.58
N ARG A 317 8.70 -12.93 16.05
CA ARG A 317 8.45 -14.08 15.17
C ARG A 317 7.60 -15.16 15.84
N ARG A 318 7.79 -15.38 17.14
CA ARG A 318 6.98 -16.34 17.93
C ARG A 318 5.53 -15.90 18.11
N GLU A 319 5.27 -14.59 18.10
CA GLU A 319 3.91 -14.03 18.22
C GLU A 319 3.19 -13.89 16.86
N LEU A 320 3.86 -14.22 15.75
CA LEU A 320 3.32 -14.06 14.41
C LEU A 320 2.37 -15.21 14.05
N VAL A 321 1.15 -14.84 13.64
CA VAL A 321 0.12 -15.73 13.14
C VAL A 321 -0.11 -15.38 11.67
N SER A 322 0.22 -16.29 10.77
CA SER A 322 0.00 -16.06 9.34
C SER A 322 -1.49 -16.21 8.98
N LEU A 323 -2.03 -15.20 8.31
CA LEU A 323 -3.36 -15.13 7.72
C LEU A 323 -3.30 -15.05 6.18
N ARG A 324 -2.09 -15.15 5.61
CA ARG A 324 -1.78 -14.93 4.19
C ARG A 324 -2.65 -15.77 3.25
N ASP A 325 -2.80 -17.05 3.59
CA ASP A 325 -3.45 -18.05 2.73
C ASP A 325 -4.92 -18.29 3.16
N LEU A 326 -5.50 -17.42 4.01
CA LEU A 326 -6.87 -17.52 4.52
C LEU A 326 -7.79 -16.48 3.86
N SER A 327 -9.08 -16.80 3.69
CA SER A 327 -10.11 -15.81 3.35
C SER A 327 -10.30 -14.78 4.48
N ASP A 328 -11.00 -13.67 4.23
CA ASP A 328 -11.28 -12.68 5.29
C ASP A 328 -12.11 -13.28 6.43
N GLU A 329 -13.07 -14.16 6.12
CA GLU A 329 -13.87 -14.91 7.10
C GLU A 329 -13.03 -15.89 7.91
N GLU A 330 -12.16 -16.66 7.26
CA GLU A 330 -11.26 -17.62 7.94
C GLU A 330 -10.26 -16.88 8.84
N ALA A 331 -9.70 -15.78 8.35
CA ALA A 331 -8.79 -14.93 9.09
C ALA A 331 -9.47 -14.31 10.33
N ALA A 332 -10.69 -13.79 10.18
CA ALA A 332 -11.48 -13.29 11.31
C ALA A 332 -11.78 -14.41 12.32
N GLY A 333 -12.11 -15.62 11.85
CA GLY A 333 -12.29 -16.79 12.71
C GLY A 333 -11.05 -17.16 13.53
N GLU A 334 -9.85 -17.03 12.95
CA GLU A 334 -8.58 -17.32 13.65
C GLU A 334 -8.23 -16.25 14.72
N ILE A 335 -8.60 -14.99 14.46
CA ILE A 335 -8.52 -13.90 15.45
C ILE A 335 -9.48 -14.18 16.61
N ASP A 336 -10.73 -14.55 16.31
CA ASP A 336 -11.77 -14.78 17.30
C ASP A 336 -11.47 -15.98 18.19
N ARG A 337 -10.91 -17.06 17.61
CA ARG A 337 -10.46 -18.25 18.36
C ARG A 337 -9.37 -17.91 19.39
N ARG A 338 -8.58 -16.88 19.13
CA ARG A 338 -7.54 -16.37 20.05
C ARG A 338 -8.07 -15.47 21.15
N LYS A 339 -9.33 -15.06 21.08
CA LYS A 339 -9.99 -14.17 22.07
C LYS A 339 -9.23 -12.86 22.28
N VAL A 340 -8.80 -12.23 21.19
CA VAL A 340 -8.23 -10.88 21.22
C VAL A 340 -9.22 -9.92 21.91
N ASP A 341 -8.72 -9.09 22.82
CA ASP A 341 -9.50 -8.07 23.51
C ASP A 341 -9.52 -6.76 22.72
N ILE A 342 -8.37 -6.36 22.18
CA ILE A 342 -8.25 -5.19 21.32
C ILE A 342 -7.58 -5.58 20.00
N LEU A 343 -8.33 -5.47 18.90
CA LEU A 343 -7.79 -5.64 17.55
C LEU A 343 -7.37 -4.27 17.01
N VAL A 344 -6.09 -4.14 16.65
CA VAL A 344 -5.49 -2.92 16.11
C VAL A 344 -5.17 -3.14 14.64
N ASP A 345 -5.90 -2.48 13.75
CA ASP A 345 -5.59 -2.40 12.33
C ASP A 345 -4.41 -1.45 12.11
N LEU A 346 -3.34 -1.97 11.49
CA LEU A 346 -2.14 -1.19 11.17
C LEU A 346 -2.08 -0.75 9.70
N LYS A 347 -3.18 -0.89 8.94
CA LYS A 347 -3.22 -0.57 7.52
C LYS A 347 -4.10 0.62 7.20
N GLY A 348 -5.34 0.65 7.68
CA GLY A 348 -6.39 1.51 7.15
C GLY A 348 -6.51 1.38 5.63
N HIS A 349 -6.87 2.48 4.96
CA HIS A 349 -7.04 2.57 3.51
C HIS A 349 -5.71 2.65 2.72
N THR A 350 -4.75 1.77 3.03
CA THR A 350 -3.47 1.65 2.31
C THR A 350 -3.44 0.44 1.38
N PRO A 351 -2.55 0.41 0.37
CA PRO A 351 -2.44 -0.73 -0.54
C PRO A 351 -2.26 -2.07 0.20
N GLY A 352 -3.01 -3.08 -0.25
CA GLY A 352 -2.99 -4.42 0.31
C GLY A 352 -3.85 -4.62 1.56
N ALA A 353 -4.55 -3.59 2.06
CA ALA A 353 -5.39 -3.71 3.25
C ALA A 353 -6.51 -4.75 3.10
N ARG A 354 -6.78 -5.49 4.19
CA ARG A 354 -7.86 -6.48 4.30
C ARG A 354 -8.87 -6.06 5.38
N LEU A 355 -9.53 -4.92 5.16
CA LEU A 355 -10.47 -4.31 6.11
C LEU A 355 -11.73 -5.15 6.35
N GLY A 356 -12.02 -6.13 5.48
CA GLY A 356 -13.07 -7.13 5.71
C GLY A 356 -12.80 -7.98 6.96
N ILE A 357 -11.55 -8.31 7.26
CA ILE A 357 -11.15 -9.02 8.50
C ILE A 357 -11.59 -8.23 9.74
N VAL A 358 -11.37 -6.91 9.75
CA VAL A 358 -11.74 -6.03 10.87
C VAL A 358 -13.26 -6.01 11.05
N ASN A 359 -14.01 -5.90 9.95
CA ASN A 359 -15.47 -5.92 9.96
C ASN A 359 -16.06 -7.25 10.44
N LEU A 360 -15.39 -8.36 10.14
CA LEU A 360 -15.86 -9.71 10.45
C LEU A 360 -15.42 -10.22 11.83
N SER A 361 -14.32 -9.70 12.39
CA SER A 361 -13.87 -10.12 13.72
C SER A 361 -14.87 -9.72 14.81
N SER A 362 -14.99 -10.55 15.84
CA SER A 362 -15.80 -10.30 17.03
C SER A 362 -15.01 -9.66 18.19
N ALA A 363 -13.80 -9.16 17.96
CA ALA A 363 -13.03 -8.43 18.97
C ALA A 363 -13.88 -7.33 19.65
N PRO A 364 -13.90 -7.24 21.00
CA PRO A 364 -14.75 -6.30 21.71
C PRO A 364 -14.42 -4.83 21.38
N VAL A 365 -13.12 -4.53 21.33
CA VAL A 365 -12.59 -3.22 20.96
C VAL A 365 -11.79 -3.35 19.66
N LYS A 366 -12.03 -2.44 18.73
CA LYS A 366 -11.31 -2.35 17.45
C LYS A 366 -10.76 -0.94 17.26
N ALA A 367 -9.48 -0.82 16.96
CA ALA A 367 -8.82 0.46 16.75
C ALA A 367 -8.04 0.47 15.44
N THR A 368 -7.90 1.63 14.81
CA THR A 368 -6.93 1.85 13.74
C THR A 368 -5.73 2.60 14.30
N TYR A 369 -4.53 2.22 13.85
CA TYR A 369 -3.30 2.88 14.24
C TYR A 369 -2.23 2.83 13.14
N LEU A 370 -1.60 3.98 12.99
CA LEU A 370 -0.38 4.29 12.26
C LEU A 370 -0.46 4.25 10.72
N GLY A 371 -0.93 3.15 10.13
CA GLY A 371 -0.75 2.91 8.70
C GLY A 371 -1.39 3.95 7.78
N PHE A 372 -2.62 4.38 8.10
CA PHE A 372 -3.38 5.33 7.29
C PHE A 372 -3.54 6.68 8.00
N PRO A 373 -3.10 7.79 7.39
CA PRO A 373 -3.09 9.11 8.03
C PRO A 373 -4.40 9.88 7.74
N GLY A 374 -5.54 9.30 8.13
CA GLY A 374 -6.87 9.88 7.90
C GLY A 374 -8.03 9.01 8.43
N PRO A 375 -9.29 9.39 8.14
CA PRO A 375 -10.46 8.63 8.56
C PRO A 375 -10.59 7.30 7.80
N VAL A 376 -10.84 6.20 8.50
CA VAL A 376 -11.00 4.85 7.91
C VAL A 376 -12.49 4.56 7.74
N SER A 377 -13.07 5.18 6.71
CA SER A 377 -14.51 5.12 6.43
C SER A 377 -15.01 3.71 6.08
N GLY A 378 -16.20 3.35 6.56
CA GLY A 378 -16.86 2.08 6.18
C GLY A 378 -16.29 0.83 6.85
N VAL A 379 -15.55 1.01 7.94
CA VAL A 379 -14.99 -0.06 8.77
C VAL A 379 -15.54 0.04 10.19
N ASP A 380 -15.84 -1.10 10.82
CA ASP A 380 -16.29 -1.23 12.20
C ASP A 380 -15.13 -0.99 13.18
N LEU A 381 -14.74 0.27 13.34
CA LEU A 381 -13.69 0.73 14.25
C LEU A 381 -14.29 1.59 15.37
N ASP A 382 -13.80 1.39 16.60
CA ASP A 382 -14.18 2.21 17.75
C ASP A 382 -13.28 3.44 17.89
N TYR A 383 -11.99 3.24 17.68
CA TYR A 383 -10.97 4.25 17.99
C TYR A 383 -9.98 4.47 16.86
N ALA A 384 -9.59 5.73 16.67
CA ALA A 384 -8.37 6.09 15.96
C ALA A 384 -7.32 6.49 17.00
N ILE A 385 -6.19 5.80 17.04
CA ILE A 385 -5.05 6.15 17.91
C ILE A 385 -4.27 7.26 17.23
N THR A 386 -4.21 8.41 17.89
CA THR A 386 -3.85 9.70 17.28
C THR A 386 -3.22 10.63 18.33
N ASP A 387 -3.11 11.94 18.06
CA ASP A 387 -2.69 12.97 19.02
C ASP A 387 -3.49 14.28 18.82
N PRO A 388 -3.40 15.25 19.75
CA PRO A 388 -4.12 16.52 19.65
C PRO A 388 -3.70 17.41 18.47
N VAL A 389 -2.53 17.18 17.88
CA VAL A 389 -1.99 17.99 16.78
C VAL A 389 -2.55 17.51 15.45
N VAL A 390 -2.47 16.23 15.13
CA VAL A 390 -2.94 15.68 13.84
C VAL A 390 -4.45 15.54 13.77
N THR A 391 -5.10 15.36 14.92
CA THR A 391 -6.57 15.36 15.05
C THR A 391 -7.00 16.39 16.08
N PRO A 392 -7.03 17.69 15.75
CA PRO A 392 -7.60 18.71 16.65
C PRO A 392 -9.11 18.48 16.83
N ASP A 393 -9.74 19.19 17.77
CA ASP A 393 -11.18 19.05 18.05
C ASP A 393 -12.05 19.33 16.81
N SER A 394 -11.61 20.24 15.95
CA SER A 394 -12.27 20.53 14.67
C SER A 394 -12.30 19.34 13.70
N ALA A 395 -11.46 18.32 13.89
CA ALA A 395 -11.44 17.14 13.04
C ALA A 395 -12.55 16.12 13.40
N GLU A 396 -13.11 16.18 14.61
CA GLU A 396 -14.01 15.12 15.13
C GLU A 396 -15.23 14.87 14.25
N ALA A 397 -15.73 15.89 13.56
CA ALA A 397 -16.88 15.78 12.66
C ALA A 397 -16.64 14.89 11.43
N PHE A 398 -15.39 14.60 11.08
CA PHE A 398 -15.01 13.86 9.88
C PHE A 398 -14.66 12.39 10.14
N TYR A 399 -14.69 11.95 11.40
CA TYR A 399 -14.32 10.59 11.80
C TYR A 399 -15.53 9.84 12.36
N GLN A 400 -15.62 8.55 12.00
CA GLN A 400 -16.61 7.65 12.61
C GLN A 400 -16.04 7.10 13.93
N GLU A 401 -14.73 6.88 13.93
CA GLU A 401 -13.92 6.48 15.05
C GLU A 401 -13.87 7.57 16.11
N LYS A 402 -13.79 7.19 17.39
CA LYS A 402 -13.52 8.11 18.48
C LYS A 402 -12.02 8.29 18.63
N PHE A 403 -11.59 9.52 18.91
CA PHE A 403 -10.17 9.77 19.09
C PHE A 403 -9.68 9.16 20.40
N CYS A 404 -8.60 8.39 20.32
CA CYS A 404 -7.74 8.08 21.45
C CYS A 404 -6.41 8.80 21.26
N ARG A 405 -6.27 9.97 21.88
CA ARG A 405 -5.14 10.87 21.70
C ARG A 405 -4.03 10.55 22.69
N LEU A 406 -2.87 10.20 22.18
CA LEU A 406 -1.62 10.15 22.92
C LEU A 406 -1.14 11.59 23.20
N PRO A 407 -0.51 11.86 24.35
CA PRO A 407 -0.28 13.22 24.83
C PRO A 407 0.79 13.99 24.06
N GLU A 408 1.80 13.33 23.50
CA GLU A 408 3.00 13.98 22.94
C GLU A 408 3.07 13.85 21.41
N CYS A 409 2.96 12.62 20.89
CA CYS A 409 2.91 12.33 19.47
C CYS A 409 2.16 11.01 19.25
N TYR A 410 1.41 10.91 18.15
CA TYR A 410 0.77 9.65 17.78
C TYR A 410 1.77 8.65 17.18
N GLN A 411 2.82 9.14 16.51
CA GLN A 411 3.71 8.33 15.71
C GLN A 411 4.76 7.66 16.60
N ALA A 412 4.74 6.33 16.66
CA ALA A 412 5.86 5.58 17.20
C ALA A 412 7.14 5.85 16.39
N ASN A 413 8.27 6.03 17.05
CA ASN A 413 9.57 6.05 16.40
C ASN A 413 10.53 5.14 17.15
N SER A 414 10.84 4.01 16.52
CA SER A 414 11.86 3.08 17.01
C SER A 414 13.22 3.77 17.05
N ALA A 415 13.88 3.76 18.19
CA ALA A 415 15.17 4.41 18.39
C ALA A 415 16.34 3.41 18.43
N ALA A 416 16.14 2.22 19.00
CA ALA A 416 17.18 1.20 19.17
C ALA A 416 17.47 0.46 17.85
N SER A 417 16.45 0.23 17.02
CA SER A 417 16.61 -0.44 15.72
C SER A 417 16.94 0.49 14.55
N ARG A 418 16.89 1.82 14.74
CA ARG A 418 17.25 2.77 13.68
C ARG A 418 18.77 2.91 13.53
N PRO A 419 19.29 2.88 12.28
CA PRO A 419 20.69 3.20 12.02
C PRO A 419 21.03 4.61 12.51
N GLN A 420 22.22 4.80 13.08
CA GLN A 420 22.70 6.14 13.40
C GLN A 420 23.50 6.73 12.23
N PRO A 421 23.45 8.05 12.01
CA PRO A 421 24.29 8.69 11.01
C PRO A 421 25.77 8.57 11.40
N ARG A 422 26.59 8.01 10.50
CA ARG A 422 28.07 8.06 10.53
C ARG A 422 28.58 9.29 9.76
N PRO A 423 29.80 9.78 10.07
CA PRO A 423 30.44 10.84 9.31
C PRO A 423 30.54 10.52 7.80
N SER A 424 30.14 11.48 6.96
CA SER A 424 30.22 11.42 5.49
C SER A 424 30.50 12.84 4.96
N ARG A 425 30.93 12.96 3.70
CA ARG A 425 31.19 14.26 3.05
C ARG A 425 30.19 14.51 1.94
N ARG A 426 29.86 15.77 1.68
CA ARG A 426 28.94 16.14 0.59
C ARG A 426 29.50 15.75 -0.77
N ALA A 427 30.81 15.86 -0.95
CA ALA A 427 31.50 15.43 -2.16
C ALA A 427 31.25 13.95 -2.54
N ASP A 428 31.07 13.06 -1.55
CA ASP A 428 30.81 11.63 -1.80
C ASP A 428 29.42 11.38 -2.41
N HIS A 429 28.53 12.39 -2.37
CA HIS A 429 27.17 12.36 -2.92
C HIS A 429 26.97 13.37 -4.07
N GLY A 430 28.05 13.99 -4.56
CA GLY A 430 27.97 15.01 -5.61
C GLY A 430 27.35 16.34 -5.15
N VAL A 431 27.31 16.59 -3.84
CA VAL A 431 26.75 17.81 -3.25
C VAL A 431 27.90 18.82 -2.99
N PRO A 432 27.76 20.10 -3.36
CA PRO A 432 28.76 21.13 -3.08
C PRO A 432 28.97 21.42 -1.58
N GLU A 433 30.23 21.57 -1.17
CA GLU A 433 30.60 21.80 0.23
C GLU A 433 30.26 23.21 0.76
N HIS A 434 30.18 24.22 -0.12
CA HIS A 434 30.09 25.64 0.28
C HIS A 434 28.68 26.25 0.16
N ALA A 435 27.74 25.55 -0.47
CA ALA A 435 26.39 26.07 -0.69
C ALA A 435 25.45 25.69 0.45
N PHE A 436 24.43 26.51 0.71
CA PHE A 436 23.34 26.11 1.59
C PHE A 436 22.48 25.06 0.89
N VAL A 437 22.25 23.90 1.51
CA VAL A 437 21.51 22.80 0.88
C VAL A 437 20.16 22.62 1.56
N PHE A 438 19.10 23.07 0.88
CA PHE A 438 17.76 22.57 1.16
C PHE A 438 17.65 21.12 0.70
N ALA A 439 16.83 20.31 1.38
CA ALA A 439 16.57 18.94 0.95
C ALA A 439 15.09 18.54 1.01
N SER A 440 14.69 17.58 0.17
CA SER A 440 13.44 16.86 0.37
C SER A 440 13.59 15.41 -0.08
N PHE A 441 13.58 14.48 0.87
CA PHE A 441 13.69 13.05 0.57
C PHE A 441 12.33 12.34 0.58
N ASN A 442 11.24 13.11 0.53
CA ASN A 442 9.90 12.58 0.37
C ASN A 442 9.75 11.87 -0.98
N GLY A 443 8.81 10.92 -1.04
CA GLY A 443 8.43 10.31 -2.32
C GLY A 443 7.88 11.37 -3.27
N VAL A 444 8.27 11.30 -4.55
CA VAL A 444 7.89 12.30 -5.56
C VAL A 444 6.38 12.45 -5.74
N HIS A 445 5.61 11.40 -5.43
CA HIS A 445 4.14 11.42 -5.44
C HIS A 445 3.53 12.41 -4.45
N LYS A 446 4.29 12.94 -3.48
CA LYS A 446 3.84 14.01 -2.58
C LYS A 446 4.07 15.43 -3.12
N ILE A 447 4.79 15.56 -4.24
CA ILE A 447 5.09 16.86 -4.84
C ILE A 447 3.88 17.28 -5.68
N THR A 448 3.21 18.32 -5.21
CA THR A 448 2.06 18.96 -5.88
C THR A 448 2.48 20.25 -6.58
N PRO A 449 1.63 20.82 -7.46
CA PRO A 449 1.87 22.17 -8.00
C PRO A 449 2.12 23.23 -6.93
N GLN A 450 1.40 23.15 -5.80
CA GLN A 450 1.58 24.03 -4.65
C GLN A 450 2.98 23.85 -4.01
N THR A 451 3.37 22.61 -3.72
CA THR A 451 4.70 22.31 -3.17
C THR A 451 5.81 22.83 -4.10
N MET A 452 5.68 22.57 -5.40
CA MET A 452 6.61 23.00 -6.42
C MET A 452 6.78 24.52 -6.44
N SER A 453 5.66 25.27 -6.47
CA SER A 453 5.69 26.73 -6.47
C SER A 453 6.30 27.29 -5.19
N LEU A 454 5.99 26.69 -4.03
CA LEU A 454 6.53 27.11 -2.74
C LEU A 454 8.05 26.91 -2.65
N TRP A 455 8.56 25.76 -3.11
CA TRP A 455 10.01 25.52 -3.18
C TRP A 455 10.71 26.48 -4.14
N ALA A 456 10.12 26.78 -5.29
CA ALA A 456 10.66 27.80 -6.19
C ALA A 456 10.73 29.19 -5.52
N ARG A 457 9.70 29.59 -4.77
CA ARG A 457 9.71 30.84 -3.98
C ARG A 457 10.83 30.86 -2.94
N VAL A 458 11.07 29.75 -2.24
CA VAL A 458 12.20 29.60 -1.30
C VAL A 458 13.54 29.80 -2.03
N LEU A 459 13.73 29.14 -3.17
CA LEU A 459 14.96 29.23 -3.95
C LEU A 459 15.20 30.65 -4.52
N ARG A 460 14.14 31.39 -4.88
CA ARG A 460 14.25 32.81 -5.25
C ARG A 460 14.66 33.69 -4.05
N ALA A 461 14.12 33.40 -2.87
CA ALA A 461 14.41 34.17 -1.65
C ALA A 461 15.80 33.86 -1.04
N ALA A 462 16.42 32.74 -1.42
CA ALA A 462 17.77 32.32 -1.04
C ALA A 462 18.58 31.95 -2.30
N PRO A 463 19.12 32.93 -3.06
CA PRO A 463 19.66 32.72 -4.41
C PRO A 463 20.89 31.80 -4.48
N ASP A 464 21.68 31.71 -3.41
CA ASP A 464 22.92 30.89 -3.37
C ASP A 464 22.69 29.47 -2.82
N SER A 465 21.43 29.08 -2.64
CA SER A 465 21.07 27.76 -2.11
C SER A 465 20.81 26.73 -3.20
N LEU A 466 20.94 25.45 -2.84
CA LEU A 466 20.61 24.30 -3.68
C LEU A 466 19.43 23.55 -3.08
N LEU A 467 18.69 22.82 -3.91
CA LEU A 467 17.67 21.88 -3.47
C LEU A 467 18.07 20.45 -3.87
N TRP A 468 18.23 19.58 -2.87
CA TRP A 468 18.61 18.19 -3.04
C TRP A 468 17.42 17.25 -2.78
N MET A 469 16.95 16.52 -3.80
CA MET A 469 15.71 15.75 -3.73
C MET A 469 15.87 14.27 -4.07
N LEU A 470 15.09 13.40 -3.43
CA LEU A 470 15.00 12.00 -3.84
C LEU A 470 14.08 11.84 -5.05
N CYS A 471 14.65 11.63 -6.22
CA CYS A 471 13.92 11.28 -7.43
C CYS A 471 14.78 10.30 -8.24
N PRO A 472 14.56 8.98 -8.16
CA PRO A 472 15.37 8.01 -8.91
C PRO A 472 14.93 7.85 -10.37
N ASP A 473 13.67 8.18 -10.70
CA ASP A 473 13.09 7.98 -12.03
C ASP A 473 13.45 9.11 -13.01
N ALA A 474 13.77 8.76 -14.25
CA ALA A 474 14.21 9.71 -15.26
C ALA A 474 13.09 10.61 -15.80
N ILE A 475 11.86 10.09 -15.93
CA ILE A 475 10.71 10.87 -16.41
C ILE A 475 10.33 11.91 -15.36
N ALA A 476 10.21 11.49 -14.10
CA ALA A 476 9.93 12.39 -12.99
C ALA A 476 11.01 13.48 -12.83
N ARG A 477 12.30 13.16 -13.00
CA ARG A 477 13.39 14.15 -13.03
C ARG A 477 13.19 15.19 -14.13
N THR A 478 12.93 14.73 -15.35
CA THR A 478 12.73 15.61 -16.51
C THR A 478 11.56 16.57 -16.27
N ASN A 479 10.46 16.06 -15.71
CA ASN A 479 9.28 16.88 -15.38
C ASN A 479 9.56 17.89 -14.26
N LEU A 480 10.30 17.49 -13.22
CA LEU A 480 10.72 18.39 -12.13
C LEU A 480 11.65 19.49 -12.63
N GLU A 481 12.67 19.15 -13.43
CA GLU A 481 13.58 20.14 -14.03
C GLU A 481 12.80 21.14 -14.88
N ALA A 482 11.91 20.66 -15.76
CA ALA A 482 11.07 21.53 -16.57
C ALA A 482 10.18 22.45 -15.71
N ALA A 483 9.64 21.95 -14.60
CA ALA A 483 8.84 22.74 -13.67
C ALA A 483 9.66 23.83 -12.97
N PHE A 484 10.89 23.53 -12.52
CA PHE A 484 11.80 24.53 -11.94
C PHE A 484 12.20 25.61 -12.96
N VAL A 485 12.49 25.21 -14.20
CA VAL A 485 12.79 26.15 -15.29
C VAL A 485 11.60 27.07 -15.57
N ALA A 486 10.38 26.52 -15.61
CA ALA A 486 9.17 27.31 -15.81
C ALA A 486 8.94 28.34 -14.68
N GLU A 487 9.41 28.04 -13.47
CA GLU A 487 9.42 28.94 -12.31
C GLU A 487 10.64 29.89 -12.28
N GLY A 488 11.50 29.87 -13.30
CA GLY A 488 12.68 30.72 -13.40
C GLY A 488 13.84 30.31 -12.47
N ILE A 489 13.88 29.04 -12.05
CA ILE A 489 14.99 28.49 -11.26
C ILE A 489 16.00 27.82 -12.19
N ASP A 490 17.28 28.14 -12.00
CA ASP A 490 18.38 27.50 -12.72
C ASP A 490 18.45 25.99 -12.39
N PRO A 491 18.38 25.09 -13.38
CA PRO A 491 18.53 23.65 -13.19
C PRO A 491 19.77 23.23 -12.41
N ALA A 492 20.87 23.99 -12.51
CA ALA A 492 22.10 23.70 -11.77
C ALA A 492 21.92 23.78 -10.24
N ARG A 493 20.83 24.40 -9.77
CA ARG A 493 20.47 24.48 -8.34
C ARG A 493 19.68 23.28 -7.85
N ILE A 494 19.26 22.38 -8.74
CA ILE A 494 18.46 21.20 -8.42
C ILE A 494 19.35 19.96 -8.51
N LEU A 495 19.53 19.28 -7.38
CA LEU A 495 20.31 18.06 -7.27
C LEU A 495 19.39 16.87 -7.02
N PHE A 496 19.64 15.74 -7.67
CA PHE A 496 18.86 14.51 -7.48
C PHE A 496 19.66 13.44 -6.75
N ALA A 497 19.18 13.05 -5.58
CA ALA A 497 19.72 11.95 -4.80
C ALA A 497 19.37 10.59 -5.44
N ALA A 498 20.32 9.66 -5.39
CA ALA A 498 20.06 8.27 -5.72
C ALA A 498 19.22 7.57 -4.64
N LYS A 499 18.51 6.51 -5.03
CA LYS A 499 17.92 5.57 -4.07
C LYS A 499 19.06 4.80 -3.38
N GLN A 500 18.95 4.65 -2.07
CA GLN A 500 19.94 3.99 -1.22
C GLN A 500 19.23 3.04 -0.26
N ASP A 501 19.97 2.07 0.27
CA ASP A 501 19.49 1.26 1.38
C ASP A 501 19.24 2.14 2.61
N TYR A 502 18.35 1.69 3.49
CA TYR A 502 17.85 2.52 4.60
C TYR A 502 18.96 3.09 5.49
N GLY A 503 19.99 2.28 5.78
CA GLY A 503 21.18 2.73 6.48
C GLY A 503 21.80 3.94 5.78
N ASP A 504 22.25 3.77 4.54
CA ASP A 504 22.91 4.84 3.76
C ASP A 504 22.01 6.06 3.54
N HIS A 505 20.69 5.86 3.44
CA HIS A 505 19.74 6.97 3.45
C HIS A 505 19.85 7.81 4.73
N VAL A 506 19.89 7.20 5.92
CA VAL A 506 20.08 7.93 7.19
C VAL A 506 21.45 8.63 7.25
N HIS A 507 22.49 8.02 6.69
CA HIS A 507 23.85 8.57 6.67
C HIS A 507 23.97 9.88 5.92
N ARG A 508 23.19 10.07 4.85
CA ARG A 508 23.26 11.29 4.04
C ARG A 508 22.46 12.46 4.60
N LEU A 509 21.51 12.22 5.51
CA LEU A 509 20.61 13.27 6.03
C LEU A 509 21.35 14.48 6.63
N PRO A 510 22.39 14.30 7.49
CA PRO A 510 23.11 15.44 8.06
C PRO A 510 23.87 16.30 7.04
N LEU A 511 24.05 15.81 5.80
CA LEU A 511 24.76 16.53 4.75
C LEU A 511 23.95 17.72 4.20
N ALA A 512 22.62 17.70 4.33
CA ALA A 512 21.77 18.85 4.03
C ALA A 512 21.68 19.81 5.24
N ASP A 513 21.23 21.04 5.02
CA ASP A 513 21.14 22.07 6.06
C ASP A 513 19.73 22.23 6.64
N LEU A 514 18.72 22.24 5.78
CA LEU A 514 17.32 22.33 6.16
C LEU A 514 16.46 21.51 5.19
N ALA A 515 15.62 20.63 5.71
CA ALA A 515 14.63 19.94 4.88
C ALA A 515 13.38 20.80 4.67
N LEU A 516 12.83 20.75 3.45
CA LEU A 516 11.55 21.34 3.09
C LEU A 516 10.50 20.22 2.97
N ASP A 517 9.43 20.36 3.72
CA ASP A 517 8.32 19.42 3.71
C ASP A 517 7.42 19.56 2.45
N THR A 518 6.51 18.61 2.27
CA THR A 518 5.55 18.55 1.16
C THR A 518 4.11 18.78 1.63
N PHE A 519 3.25 19.27 0.74
CA PHE A 519 1.85 19.58 1.01
C PHE A 519 0.94 19.10 -0.13
N PRO A 520 -0.29 18.63 0.16
CA PRO A 520 -0.94 18.56 1.48
C PRO A 520 -0.54 17.34 2.32
N CYS A 521 0.22 16.41 1.77
CA CYS A 521 0.73 15.25 2.49
C CYS A 521 2.18 15.49 2.91
N ASN A 522 2.42 15.62 4.21
CA ASN A 522 3.77 15.81 4.76
C ASN A 522 4.63 14.54 4.64
N GLY A 523 5.92 14.70 4.90
CA GLY A 523 6.76 13.59 5.34
C GLY A 523 6.25 13.02 6.66
N HIS A 524 6.12 11.69 6.71
CA HIS A 524 5.73 10.97 7.92
C HIS A 524 6.97 10.28 8.46
N THR A 525 7.21 9.02 8.09
CA THR A 525 8.48 8.31 8.37
C THR A 525 9.69 9.10 7.87
N THR A 526 9.61 9.69 6.68
CA THR A 526 10.70 10.50 6.13
C THR A 526 11.04 11.70 7.02
N THR A 527 10.04 12.37 7.60
CA THR A 527 10.29 13.49 8.53
C THR A 527 10.94 12.99 9.81
N SER A 528 10.46 11.89 10.39
CA SER A 528 11.12 11.34 11.58
C SER A 528 12.53 10.82 11.28
N ASP A 529 12.80 10.29 10.09
CA ASP A 529 14.15 9.91 9.64
C ASP A 529 15.07 11.14 9.55
N MET A 530 14.60 12.24 8.95
CA MET A 530 15.34 13.51 8.87
C MET A 530 15.67 14.04 10.27
N LEU A 531 14.69 14.11 11.17
CA LEU A 531 14.91 14.55 12.55
C LEU A 531 15.88 13.62 13.30
N TRP A 532 15.74 12.29 13.13
CA TRP A 532 16.64 11.30 13.71
C TRP A 532 18.08 11.46 13.20
N GLY A 533 18.23 11.64 11.88
CA GLY A 533 19.49 11.92 11.21
C GLY A 533 20.12 13.27 11.56
N GLY A 534 19.41 14.14 12.29
CA GLY A 534 19.91 15.47 12.67
C GLY A 534 19.71 16.55 11.60
N LEU A 535 18.80 16.34 10.65
CA LEU A 535 18.37 17.32 9.66
C LEU A 535 17.10 18.02 10.13
N PRO A 536 17.14 19.33 10.46
CA PRO A 536 15.94 20.09 10.81
C PRO A 536 14.96 20.13 9.64
N VAL A 537 13.66 20.08 9.92
CA VAL A 537 12.60 20.06 8.91
C VAL A 537 11.72 21.28 9.08
N LEU A 538 11.57 22.06 8.02
CA LEU A 538 10.63 23.18 7.94
C LEU A 538 9.33 22.69 7.31
N THR A 539 8.21 22.93 7.99
CA THR A 539 6.86 22.63 7.49
C THR A 539 5.93 23.84 7.65
N LYS A 540 4.74 23.74 7.06
CA LYS A 540 3.64 24.70 7.22
C LYS A 540 2.47 23.98 7.88
N ARG A 541 1.76 24.68 8.77
CA ARG A 541 0.50 24.20 9.36
C ARG A 541 -0.48 23.78 8.25
N GLY A 542 -0.87 22.51 8.25
CA GLY A 542 -1.91 21.97 7.37
C GLY A 542 -3.28 21.86 8.04
N HIS A 543 -4.28 21.44 7.27
CA HIS A 543 -5.70 21.41 7.68
C HIS A 543 -6.30 20.01 7.82
N CYS A 544 -5.55 18.97 7.50
CA CYS A 544 -5.94 17.56 7.63
C CYS A 544 -4.87 16.75 8.35
N PHE A 545 -5.16 15.50 8.72
CA PHE A 545 -4.21 14.64 9.43
C PHE A 545 -2.86 14.54 8.68
N ALA A 546 -2.90 14.17 7.40
CA ALA A 546 -1.69 13.96 6.60
C ALA A 546 -0.81 15.22 6.45
N GLY A 547 -1.41 16.41 6.52
CA GLY A 547 -0.74 17.73 6.45
C GLY A 547 -0.34 18.31 7.81
N ARG A 548 -0.55 17.56 8.90
CA ARG A 548 -0.23 17.98 10.28
C ARG A 548 0.78 17.06 10.97
N VAL A 549 1.24 16.01 10.28
CA VAL A 549 2.17 15.03 10.85
C VAL A 549 3.49 15.69 11.22
N SER A 550 4.11 16.45 10.30
CA SER A 550 5.39 17.11 10.62
C SER A 550 5.28 18.11 11.76
N GLU A 551 4.13 18.81 11.91
CA GLU A 551 3.88 19.67 13.07
C GLU A 551 3.91 18.86 14.38
N SER A 552 3.27 17.69 14.41
CA SER A 552 3.28 16.80 15.59
C SER A 552 4.69 16.33 15.93
N LEU A 553 5.45 15.90 14.92
CA LEU A 553 6.83 15.41 15.11
C LEU A 553 7.76 16.54 15.61
N LEU A 554 7.63 17.74 15.05
CA LEU A 554 8.42 18.91 15.46
C LEU A 554 8.12 19.30 16.90
N LYS A 555 6.84 19.27 17.32
CA LYS A 555 6.45 19.50 18.72
C LYS A 555 7.03 18.48 19.67
N ALA A 556 6.97 17.20 19.30
CA ALA A 556 7.49 16.12 20.13
C ALA A 556 9.03 16.13 20.28
N VAL A 557 9.75 16.84 19.40
CA VAL A 557 11.20 17.08 19.51
C VAL A 557 11.54 18.49 19.98
N GLY A 558 10.55 19.34 20.30
CA GLY A 558 10.76 20.70 20.80
C GLY A 558 11.28 21.69 19.76
N LEU A 559 10.84 21.58 18.51
CA LEU A 559 11.21 22.43 17.38
C LEU A 559 10.01 23.12 16.73
N ASP A 560 9.03 23.53 17.55
CA ASP A 560 7.79 24.20 17.15
C ASP A 560 8.02 25.42 16.26
N GLN A 561 9.16 26.11 16.46
CA GLN A 561 9.56 27.27 15.67
C GLN A 561 9.80 26.95 14.17
N LEU A 562 9.85 25.68 13.77
CA LEU A 562 9.95 25.24 12.38
C LEU A 562 8.58 24.92 11.75
N VAL A 563 7.49 25.29 12.42
CA VAL A 563 6.13 25.20 11.89
C VAL A 563 5.66 26.59 11.48
N ALA A 564 5.71 26.89 10.19
CA ALA A 564 5.17 28.14 9.65
C ALA A 564 3.63 28.13 9.67
N ASP A 565 3.02 29.28 9.95
CA ASP A 565 1.55 29.39 9.97
C ASP A 565 0.94 29.42 8.56
N ASP A 566 1.66 29.98 7.59
CA ASP A 566 1.23 30.07 6.19
C ASP A 566 2.42 29.97 5.21
N GLU A 567 2.13 30.10 3.92
CA GLU A 567 3.14 30.00 2.86
C GLU A 567 4.16 31.16 2.87
N GLU A 568 3.75 32.38 3.23
CA GLU A 568 4.67 33.52 3.30
C GLU A 568 5.64 33.37 4.46
N ALA A 569 5.14 32.92 5.62
CA ALA A 569 5.94 32.59 6.78
C ALA A 569 6.91 31.44 6.47
N PHE A 570 6.48 30.43 5.71
CA PHE A 570 7.34 29.33 5.28
C PHE A 570 8.51 29.83 4.42
N VAL A 571 8.24 30.64 3.40
CA VAL A 571 9.29 31.19 2.53
C VAL A 571 10.23 32.11 3.31
N SER A 572 9.67 32.98 4.14
CA SER A 572 10.43 33.93 4.95
C SER A 572 11.37 33.22 5.92
N LEU A 573 10.88 32.21 6.63
CA LEU A 573 11.67 31.42 7.57
C LEU A 573 12.74 30.59 6.88
N ALA A 574 12.44 29.97 5.74
CA ALA A 574 13.44 29.25 4.94
C ALA A 574 14.59 30.17 4.50
N ALA A 575 14.25 31.35 3.98
CA ALA A 575 15.23 32.33 3.53
C ALA A 575 16.04 32.94 4.69
N GLU A 576 15.41 33.15 5.85
CA GLU A 576 16.10 33.57 7.07
C GLU A 576 17.14 32.53 7.50
N LEU A 577 16.73 31.27 7.64
CA LEU A 577 17.59 30.18 8.08
C LEU A 577 18.74 29.92 7.11
N ALA A 578 18.51 30.06 5.80
CA ALA A 578 19.56 29.96 4.78
C ALA A 578 20.69 31.00 4.94
N ARG A 579 20.39 32.15 5.57
CA ARG A 579 21.37 33.23 5.82
C ARG A 579 21.98 33.18 7.22
N GLN A 580 21.56 32.25 8.08
CA GLN A 580 21.94 32.21 9.49
C GLN A 580 22.53 30.84 9.88
N PRO A 581 23.81 30.59 9.50
CA PRO A 581 24.46 29.30 9.78
C PRO A 581 24.49 28.94 11.26
N ASP A 582 24.60 29.92 12.16
CA ASP A 582 24.57 29.70 13.61
C ASP A 582 23.22 29.15 14.09
N LYS A 583 22.10 29.61 13.52
CA LYS A 583 20.77 29.08 13.85
C LYS A 583 20.63 27.63 13.36
N ILE A 584 21.11 27.33 12.17
CA ILE A 584 21.12 25.95 11.65
C ILE A 584 22.00 25.04 12.51
N ALA A 585 23.19 25.50 12.90
CA ALA A 585 24.06 24.77 13.80
C ALA A 585 23.38 24.50 15.15
N ALA A 586 22.68 25.49 15.72
CA ALA A 586 21.92 25.33 16.95
C ALA A 586 20.78 24.30 16.82
N LEU A 587 20.02 24.32 15.71
CA LEU A 587 18.95 23.34 15.43
C LEU A 587 19.52 21.93 15.27
N LYS A 588 20.61 21.76 14.52
CA LYS A 588 21.31 20.48 14.35
C LYS A 588 21.84 19.95 15.69
N ASN A 589 22.42 20.83 16.51
CA ASN A 589 22.89 20.47 17.86
C ASN A 589 21.73 20.05 18.77
N HIS A 590 20.60 20.77 18.73
CA HIS A 590 19.39 20.40 19.47
C HIS A 590 18.89 19.00 19.08
N LEU A 591 18.85 18.66 17.79
CA LEU A 591 18.49 17.31 17.35
C LEU A 591 19.49 16.25 17.83
N ALA A 592 20.79 16.56 17.78
CA ALA A 592 21.83 15.65 18.26
C ALA A 592 21.68 15.35 19.76
N THR A 593 21.37 16.36 20.59
CA THR A 593 21.13 16.17 22.03
C THR A 593 19.77 15.54 22.33
N SER A 594 18.75 15.85 21.53
CA SER A 594 17.37 15.39 21.73
C SER A 594 17.14 13.95 21.32
N ARG A 595 18.00 13.36 20.48
CA ARG A 595 17.86 12.00 19.92
C ARG A 595 17.57 10.90 20.96
N HIS A 596 18.05 11.08 22.19
CA HIS A 596 17.91 10.09 23.27
C HIS A 596 17.09 10.60 24.46
N ALA A 597 16.53 11.81 24.37
CA ALA A 597 15.86 12.47 25.51
C ALA A 597 14.49 13.06 25.14
N ALA A 598 14.26 13.42 23.88
CA ALA A 598 12.99 13.98 23.47
C ALA A 598 11.91 12.89 23.37
N PRO A 599 10.66 13.21 23.75
CA PRO A 599 9.50 12.33 23.60
C PRO A 599 9.40 11.62 22.25
N LEU A 600 9.76 12.32 21.16
CA LEU A 600 9.68 11.79 19.80
C LEU A 600 10.38 10.42 19.63
N PHE A 601 11.53 10.21 20.29
CA PHE A 601 12.35 9.01 20.18
C PHE A 601 12.46 8.22 21.49
N ASP A 602 11.68 8.57 22.51
CA ASP A 602 11.55 7.77 23.73
C ASP A 602 10.52 6.65 23.51
N THR A 603 10.99 5.55 22.93
CA THR A 603 10.14 4.39 22.61
C THR A 603 9.46 3.81 23.86
N LEU A 604 10.14 3.79 25.01
CA LEU A 604 9.57 3.18 26.23
C LEU A 604 8.42 4.04 26.74
N ARG A 605 8.63 5.36 26.84
CA ARG A 605 7.59 6.31 27.22
C ARG A 605 6.39 6.26 26.27
N PHE A 606 6.64 6.26 24.97
CA PHE A 606 5.59 6.10 23.96
C PHE A 606 4.79 4.81 24.19
N THR A 607 5.48 3.69 24.43
CA THR A 607 4.84 2.39 24.65
C THR A 607 3.97 2.40 25.91
N GLN A 608 4.41 3.06 26.98
CA GLN A 608 3.62 3.22 28.19
C GLN A 608 2.35 4.07 27.97
N HIS A 609 2.41 5.13 27.15
CA HIS A 609 1.20 5.87 26.74
C HIS A 609 0.26 5.00 25.92
N LEU A 610 0.79 4.20 24.99
CA LEU A 610 0.00 3.28 24.18
C LEU A 610 -0.66 2.19 25.03
N GLU A 611 0.06 1.65 26.00
CA GLU A 611 -0.48 0.71 26.99
C GLU A 611 -1.59 1.34 27.83
N ARG A 612 -1.39 2.58 28.29
CA ARG A 612 -2.44 3.30 29.02
C ARG A 612 -3.67 3.55 28.15
N ALA A 613 -3.47 3.84 26.86
CA ALA A 613 -4.56 3.95 25.90
C ALA A 613 -5.39 2.66 25.85
N TYR A 614 -4.73 1.51 25.71
CA TYR A 614 -5.38 0.21 25.68
C TYR A 614 -6.13 -0.10 26.98
N GLU A 615 -5.55 0.21 28.14
CA GLU A 615 -6.23 0.05 29.41
C GLU A 615 -7.49 0.91 29.51
N MET A 616 -7.44 2.17 29.11
CA MET A 616 -8.59 3.07 29.16
C MET A 616 -9.71 2.63 28.20
N MET A 617 -9.35 2.18 27.00
CA MET A 617 -10.30 1.54 26.09
C MET A 617 -10.92 0.28 26.73
N ALA A 618 -10.08 -0.51 27.40
CA ALA A 618 -10.49 -1.76 28.01
C ALA A 618 -11.44 -1.56 29.21
N GLU A 619 -11.06 -0.68 30.14
CA GLU A 619 -11.86 -0.27 31.29
C GLU A 619 -13.26 0.18 30.85
N ARG A 620 -13.32 1.00 29.78
CA ARG A 620 -14.58 1.50 29.23
C ARG A 620 -15.47 0.40 28.67
N ALA A 621 -14.93 -0.50 27.85
CA ALA A 621 -15.77 -1.55 27.26
C ALA A 621 -16.15 -2.64 28.29
N ARG A 622 -15.32 -2.91 29.31
CA ARG A 622 -15.68 -3.75 30.48
C ARG A 622 -16.84 -3.16 31.28
N ALA A 623 -16.99 -1.84 31.29
CA ALA A 623 -18.13 -1.15 31.90
C ALA A 623 -19.40 -1.15 31.02
N GLY A 624 -19.36 -1.75 29.82
CA GLY A 624 -20.47 -1.77 28.88
C GLY A 624 -20.79 -0.39 28.26
N LEU A 625 -19.85 0.55 28.34
CA LEU A 625 -20.03 1.91 27.82
C LEU A 625 -19.66 1.95 26.32
N ALA A 626 -20.44 2.70 25.54
CA ALA A 626 -20.11 2.97 24.14
C ALA A 626 -18.78 3.74 24.02
N PRO A 627 -18.00 3.56 22.93
CA PRO A 627 -16.78 4.32 22.69
C PRO A 627 -17.01 5.83 22.79
N ALA A 628 -16.05 6.54 23.38
CA ALA A 628 -16.04 8.01 23.46
C ALA A 628 -14.58 8.48 23.40
N ARG A 629 -14.36 9.78 23.13
CA ARG A 629 -13.02 10.36 23.10
C ARG A 629 -12.24 10.02 24.38
N ILE A 630 -10.97 9.65 24.20
CA ILE A 630 -9.98 9.40 25.25
C ILE A 630 -8.79 10.32 24.99
N ASP A 631 -8.44 11.15 25.96
CA ASP A 631 -7.15 11.84 26.01
C ASP A 631 -6.29 11.13 27.05
N VAL A 632 -5.21 10.49 26.60
CA VAL A 632 -4.29 9.75 27.48
C VAL A 632 -3.47 10.76 28.28
N PRO A 633 -3.41 10.64 29.62
CA PRO A 633 -2.62 11.57 30.43
C PRO A 633 -1.13 11.41 30.14
N ALA A 634 -0.43 12.55 30.06
CA ALA A 634 1.03 12.56 29.99
C ALA A 634 1.65 11.90 31.22
N LEU A 635 2.75 11.18 30.99
CA LEU A 635 3.57 10.67 32.10
C LEU A 635 4.39 11.83 32.67
N PRO A 636 4.80 11.76 33.95
CA PRO A 636 5.77 12.71 34.50
C PRO A 636 7.02 12.78 33.62
N GLY A 637 7.62 13.97 33.53
CA GLY A 637 8.80 14.25 32.70
C GLY A 637 10.07 13.61 33.21
#